data_AF-A0A9E5ZNN9-F1
#
_entry.id   AF-A0A9E5ZNN9-F1
#
_cell.length_a   1.000
_cell.length_b   1.000
_cell.length_c   1.000
_cell.angle_alpha   90.00
_cell.angle_beta   90.00
_cell.angle_gamma   90.00
#
_symmetry.space_group_name_H-M   'P 1'
#
loop_
_entity.id
_entity.type
_entity.pdbx_description
1 polymer ?
#
loop_
_entity_poly.entity_id
_entity_poly.type
_entity_poly.pdbx_seq_one_letter_code
_entity_poly.pdbx_strand_id
1 'polypeptide(L)'
;MKNIVFLFLLTLSLNSIAQETPKVILKDSSQLKLSSLKVDVKIIGNFATTTYDMKFYNELDSTLEGELAFPLGEGQSVSNFAMDVNGKLREAVIVEKELARVAFENTIRQKIDPGLLVKTEGNNYKARVYPILPKKHKQIVITYEQELRTVNGFMIYELPLNISEKLAEFSISLNVEVGDVIPTFKNNPYKELYFNEKKGGFHAEITKSNHTPQKAIVLKIPNNSLKEKVLSYNDYFYTYKALKPNDRLKSKPNKITLFWDASYSLKNRNVAEELNLLDAYFKYLQHVEVEFISFSNTIIAHKKIEIENGSWDELKQLIKNTVYDGGTNFNALSKLKLKTDETLLFTDGLDNLGRFLPNNKKAVYAINSLVSANHEELNNMTTKSGGAYINLVRLDSKEALKQLKNETFQFLGISDNNSVTNVYPNRNTNVTTDFSIAGRFSENTTIELLFGYRGKVTQKLTVPIQSGVQNSLVKRLWAKQKLSALNFNKEENKKEIIDLATQNHLITDYTSMLILDRLEDYVRYRIEPPQELKSEYKERIKNLKEDEAYKQLEIKERKADLVEDYKDIINWYNMKFPKKEKKVVKKEAPQIIDPVVNTPVLDTTSIVTPTITNNPATTPEETVIRNVGPNSKTISGTLVDETNMALPGATVVIKGTTSGASTDFDGKYSISANLGDVLTFSYVGYVEQETTVGAGNTIDIALELDDSLEEVVVTAFGIKRVNKALGYTVTTVSSDQLDVVRSLVGRAAGVQVTSSSGAVGASSSVTIRGAASTSNNKPLYIIDGIISESNPSEILSTDAIDSMHVLSPENGTALYGNSGSSGVVIVVTKEGKVKNEEAIKELNQQIADKIELKAWNPDTPYLKVLEKEKSVEAAYIKYLEIRSDYANVPAFYLDVADFFDKRKSSKIAIRVLTNLIEVDLNNHELTKALGYKLEYFKQYELAVIVYEKVLELRPEEPQSYRDLALAYEAVGAYQKSFDLLFKIYNGALLEKDVNELFYGIEAIAFVELSRLVNNHGKRLKLNKKQKNFFKPLPVDVRVVIDWNHKETDIDLWVIDPSGEKCLYSNSETKIGGRISEDFTDGYGPEEFMLKKAIKGKYKVLVDYYADSVQKISGPTILKVSMYTNYGKANEVKKTITVRLDKEEDDMEIGSLIF
;
A
#
# COMPACT_ATOMS: atom_id res chain seq x y z
N MET A 1 15.16 21.09 56.53
CA MET A 1 13.71 21.32 56.80
C MET A 1 13.17 22.17 55.65
N LYS A 2 11.99 21.94 55.07
CA LYS A 2 11.00 20.87 55.27
C LYS A 2 10.96 19.95 54.04
N ASN A 3 10.46 18.73 54.21
CA ASN A 3 10.24 17.79 53.10
C ASN A 3 8.82 17.98 52.54
N ILE A 4 8.64 17.91 51.22
CA ILE A 4 7.42 17.37 50.61
C ILE A 4 7.87 16.31 49.61
N VAL A 5 7.49 15.06 49.87
CA VAL A 5 7.77 13.93 48.97
C VAL A 5 6.57 13.79 48.04
N PHE A 6 6.74 14.17 46.77
CA PHE A 6 5.74 13.83 45.75
C PHE A 6 5.93 12.37 45.34
N LEU A 7 5.29 11.48 46.10
CA LEU A 7 5.28 10.05 45.84
C LEU A 7 4.44 9.78 44.58
N PHE A 8 5.06 9.85 43.40
CA PHE A 8 4.42 9.42 42.16
C PHE A 8 4.16 7.91 42.24
N LEU A 9 2.93 7.56 42.58
CA LEU A 9 2.52 6.19 42.84
C LEU A 9 2.41 5.48 41.49
N LEU A 10 3.51 4.81 41.10
CA LEU A 10 3.69 4.19 39.80
C LEU A 10 2.74 2.99 39.63
N THR A 11 1.48 3.27 39.34
CA THR A 11 0.50 2.28 38.92
C THR A 11 0.94 1.73 37.57
N LEU A 12 1.61 0.57 37.57
CA LEU A 12 1.78 -0.22 36.35
C LEU A 12 0.38 -0.69 35.91
N SER A 13 -0.27 0.14 35.09
CA SER A 13 -1.20 -0.36 34.09
C SER A 13 -0.40 -1.24 33.14
N LEU A 14 -0.34 -2.53 33.48
CA LEU A 14 0.07 -3.58 32.56
C LEU A 14 -0.98 -3.63 31.44
N ASN A 15 -0.82 -2.73 30.47
CA ASN A 15 -1.48 -2.78 29.18
C ASN A 15 -0.83 -3.92 28.38
N SER A 16 -1.01 -5.15 28.86
CA SER A 16 -0.98 -6.31 27.99
C SER A 16 -1.98 -6.05 26.88
N ILE A 17 -1.50 -5.97 25.64
CA ILE A 17 -2.34 -5.86 24.44
C ILE A 17 -3.04 -7.21 24.28
N ALA A 18 -4.06 -7.44 25.11
CA ALA A 18 -4.97 -8.54 24.97
C ALA A 18 -5.82 -8.30 23.72
N GLN A 19 -6.07 -9.37 23.00
CA GLN A 19 -7.06 -9.41 21.93
C GLN A 19 -8.37 -8.77 22.41
N GLU A 20 -8.98 -7.88 21.61
CA GLU A 20 -10.27 -7.26 21.95
C GLU A 20 -11.43 -8.01 21.30
N THR A 21 -12.65 -7.83 21.82
CA THR A 21 -13.87 -8.24 21.10
C THR A 21 -13.96 -7.43 19.79
N PRO A 22 -14.29 -8.05 18.64
CA PRO A 22 -14.41 -7.34 17.36
C PRO A 22 -15.41 -6.16 17.41
N LYS A 23 -14.99 -4.99 16.92
CA LYS A 23 -15.76 -3.74 16.88
C LYS A 23 -16.03 -3.32 15.44
N VAL A 24 -17.26 -2.92 15.13
CA VAL A 24 -17.62 -2.38 13.80
C VAL A 24 -17.27 -0.90 13.76
N ILE A 25 -16.36 -0.54 12.87
CA ILE A 25 -15.90 0.83 12.58
C ILE A 25 -16.71 1.38 11.39
N LEU A 26 -17.07 2.66 11.47
CA LEU A 26 -17.82 3.40 10.46
C LEU A 26 -16.89 4.34 9.67
N LYS A 27 -17.42 4.93 8.59
CA LYS A 27 -16.63 5.73 7.62
C LYS A 27 -15.92 6.95 8.22
N ASP A 28 -16.49 7.51 9.29
CA ASP A 28 -15.97 8.64 10.08
C ASP A 28 -14.99 8.19 11.19
N SER A 29 -14.55 6.93 11.18
CA SER A 29 -13.81 6.26 12.26
C SER A 29 -14.56 6.11 13.59
N SER A 30 -15.85 6.46 13.66
CA SER A 30 -16.67 6.16 14.85
C SER A 30 -16.95 4.66 14.97
N GLN A 31 -17.41 4.21 16.14
CA GLN A 31 -17.66 2.79 16.42
C GLN A 31 -19.16 2.53 16.60
N LEU A 32 -19.68 1.58 15.82
CA LEU A 32 -21.07 1.17 15.88
C LEU A 32 -21.33 0.37 17.17
N LYS A 33 -22.35 0.80 17.91
CA LYS A 33 -22.66 0.34 19.26
C LYS A 33 -23.03 -1.15 19.32
N LEU A 34 -22.20 -1.95 19.99
CA LEU A 34 -22.54 -3.34 20.33
C LEU A 34 -23.63 -3.36 21.41
N SER A 35 -24.75 -4.03 21.13
CA SER A 35 -25.96 -4.04 21.96
C SER A 35 -26.20 -5.38 22.69
N SER A 36 -25.77 -6.49 22.09
CA SER A 36 -25.83 -7.83 22.68
C SER A 36 -24.63 -8.66 22.19
N LEU A 37 -24.09 -9.49 23.09
CA LEU A 37 -23.05 -10.47 22.79
C LEU A 37 -23.38 -11.81 23.45
N LYS A 38 -23.39 -12.86 22.65
CA LYS A 38 -23.37 -14.25 23.10
C LYS A 38 -22.06 -14.90 22.68
N VAL A 39 -21.41 -15.56 23.63
CA VAL A 39 -20.18 -16.33 23.40
C VAL A 39 -20.47 -17.81 23.58
N ASP A 40 -20.12 -18.66 22.62
CA ASP A 40 -20.00 -20.10 22.84
C ASP A 40 -18.55 -20.54 22.62
N VAL A 41 -17.99 -21.24 23.61
CA VAL A 41 -16.65 -21.82 23.55
C VAL A 41 -16.77 -23.33 23.60
N LYS A 42 -16.24 -24.01 22.60
CA LYS A 42 -16.20 -25.46 22.51
C LYS A 42 -14.76 -25.95 22.44
N ILE A 43 -14.34 -26.78 23.40
CA ILE A 43 -12.97 -27.29 23.50
C ILE A 43 -12.96 -28.82 23.35
N ILE A 44 -12.20 -29.30 22.36
CA ILE A 44 -12.09 -30.70 21.97
C ILE A 44 -10.60 -31.06 21.88
N GLY A 45 -10.12 -31.90 22.80
CA GLY A 45 -8.70 -32.20 22.90
C GLY A 45 -7.88 -30.94 23.17
N ASN A 46 -6.94 -30.64 22.28
CA ASN A 46 -6.11 -29.43 22.31
C ASN A 46 -6.61 -28.29 21.40
N PHE A 47 -7.83 -28.36 20.85
CA PHE A 47 -8.43 -27.28 20.07
C PHE A 47 -9.58 -26.61 20.80
N ALA A 48 -9.62 -25.28 20.78
CA ALA A 48 -10.78 -24.49 21.16
C ALA A 48 -11.41 -23.84 19.91
N THR A 49 -12.73 -23.80 19.87
CA THR A 49 -13.53 -23.05 18.91
C THR A 49 -14.32 -22.01 19.71
N THR A 50 -14.25 -20.74 19.33
CA THR A 50 -14.94 -19.62 20.01
C THR A 50 -15.83 -18.93 19.00
N THR A 51 -17.14 -18.87 19.28
CA THR A 51 -18.15 -18.18 18.47
C THR A 51 -18.61 -16.93 19.20
N TYR A 52 -18.44 -15.77 18.57
CA TYR A 52 -19.07 -14.51 18.96
C TYR A 52 -20.31 -14.29 18.09
N ASP A 53 -21.49 -14.30 18.71
CA ASP A 53 -22.77 -13.89 18.13
C ASP A 53 -23.10 -12.48 18.64
N MET A 54 -23.01 -11.50 17.74
CA MET A 54 -23.00 -10.07 18.04
C MET A 54 -24.16 -9.35 17.39
N LYS A 55 -24.81 -8.44 18.11
CA LYS A 55 -25.83 -7.53 17.54
C LYS A 55 -25.38 -6.08 17.71
N PHE A 56 -25.11 -5.41 16.62
CA PHE A 56 -24.80 -3.98 16.59
C PHE A 56 -26.09 -3.18 16.31
N TYR A 57 -26.20 -1.95 16.82
CA TYR A 57 -27.37 -1.08 16.60
C TYR A 57 -26.98 0.21 15.89
N ASN A 58 -27.70 0.56 14.81
CA ASN A 58 -27.53 1.82 14.11
C ASN A 58 -28.41 2.92 14.74
N GLU A 59 -27.77 3.85 15.45
CA GLU A 59 -28.46 5.00 16.07
C GLU A 59 -28.73 6.15 15.09
N LEU A 60 -28.21 6.08 13.85
CA LEU A 60 -28.39 7.09 12.80
C LEU A 60 -29.63 6.82 11.92
N ASP A 61 -30.03 7.85 11.17
CA ASP A 61 -31.14 7.82 10.21
C ASP A 61 -30.70 7.43 8.79
N SER A 62 -29.39 7.23 8.57
CA SER A 62 -28.78 6.80 7.31
C SER A 62 -28.42 5.32 7.30
N THR A 63 -28.46 4.69 6.11
CA THR A 63 -27.86 3.37 5.89
C THR A 63 -26.35 3.48 5.96
N LEU A 64 -25.70 2.56 6.68
CA LEU A 64 -24.25 2.56 6.86
C LEU A 64 -23.60 1.34 6.20
N GLU A 65 -22.33 1.50 5.83
CA GLU A 65 -21.37 0.40 5.68
C GLU A 65 -20.56 0.29 6.98
N GLY A 66 -20.29 -0.92 7.45
CA GLY A 66 -19.46 -1.17 8.61
C GLY A 66 -18.29 -2.10 8.30
N GLU A 67 -17.12 -1.78 8.83
CA GLU A 67 -15.93 -2.63 8.76
C GLU A 67 -15.58 -3.22 10.12
N LEU A 68 -15.30 -4.52 10.16
CA LEU A 68 -14.99 -5.28 11.36
C LEU A 68 -13.59 -5.85 11.25
N ALA A 69 -12.60 -5.09 11.72
CA ALA A 69 -11.19 -5.45 11.72
C ALA A 69 -10.75 -6.01 13.09
N PHE A 70 -10.04 -7.15 13.10
CA PHE A 70 -9.59 -7.78 14.34
C PHE A 70 -8.32 -8.64 14.16
N PRO A 71 -7.32 -8.53 15.07
CA PRO A 71 -6.15 -9.40 15.10
C PRO A 71 -6.48 -10.75 15.76
N LEU A 72 -5.94 -11.85 15.22
CA LEU A 72 -5.92 -13.16 15.87
C LEU A 72 -4.48 -13.55 16.25
N GLY A 73 -4.27 -14.11 17.44
CA GLY A 73 -2.94 -14.51 17.91
C GLY A 73 -2.40 -15.80 17.27
N GLU A 74 -1.14 -16.13 17.55
CA GLU A 74 -0.48 -17.34 17.01
C GLU A 74 -1.26 -18.63 17.31
N GLY A 75 -1.57 -19.37 16.24
CA GLY A 75 -2.35 -20.61 16.29
C GLY A 75 -3.87 -20.40 16.27
N GLN A 76 -4.35 -19.15 16.15
CA GLN A 76 -5.75 -18.84 15.93
C GLN A 76 -6.08 -18.59 14.45
N SER A 77 -7.30 -18.93 14.02
CA SER A 77 -7.79 -18.70 12.64
C SER A 77 -9.31 -18.59 12.57
N VAL A 78 -9.88 -17.66 11.79
CA VAL A 78 -11.33 -17.60 11.53
C VAL A 78 -11.81 -18.88 10.83
N SER A 79 -12.99 -19.37 11.22
CA SER A 79 -13.54 -20.67 10.82
C SER A 79 -14.99 -20.65 10.35
N ASN A 80 -15.76 -19.64 10.73
CA ASN A 80 -17.09 -19.34 10.19
C ASN A 80 -17.34 -17.83 10.23
N PHE A 81 -18.15 -17.35 9.29
CA PHE A 81 -18.67 -15.99 9.22
C PHE A 81 -20.13 -16.05 8.75
N ALA A 82 -21.03 -15.41 9.47
CA ALA A 82 -22.44 -15.33 9.09
C ALA A 82 -23.00 -13.95 9.45
N MET A 83 -24.02 -13.49 8.72
CA MET A 83 -24.71 -12.23 9.03
C MET A 83 -26.20 -12.32 8.75
N ASP A 84 -26.98 -11.41 9.34
CA ASP A 84 -28.38 -11.22 9.00
C ASP A 84 -28.52 -10.65 7.57
N VAL A 85 -29.17 -11.43 6.71
CA VAL A 85 -29.60 -11.07 5.36
C VAL A 85 -31.10 -11.31 5.27
N ASN A 86 -31.87 -10.26 4.98
CA ASN A 86 -33.33 -10.31 4.86
C ASN A 86 -34.07 -10.98 6.06
N GLY A 87 -33.57 -10.79 7.29
CA GLY A 87 -34.17 -11.31 8.51
C GLY A 87 -33.80 -12.77 8.83
N LYS A 88 -32.76 -13.30 8.18
CA LYS A 88 -32.23 -14.67 8.39
C LYS A 88 -30.71 -14.62 8.50
N LEU A 89 -30.16 -15.33 9.48
CA LEU A 89 -28.72 -15.55 9.55
C LEU A 89 -28.29 -16.46 8.40
N ARG A 90 -27.42 -15.97 7.52
CA ARG A 90 -26.81 -16.72 6.42
C ARG A 90 -25.32 -16.93 6.65
N GLU A 91 -24.86 -18.17 6.51
CA GLU A 91 -23.43 -18.51 6.53
C GLU A 91 -22.74 -18.13 5.23
N ALA A 92 -21.49 -17.70 5.34
CA ALA A 92 -20.62 -17.44 4.20
C ALA A 92 -20.21 -18.73 3.47
N VAL A 93 -19.74 -18.59 2.24
CA VAL A 93 -19.08 -19.65 1.46
C VAL A 93 -17.62 -19.28 1.22
N ILE A 94 -16.75 -20.29 1.16
CA ILE A 94 -15.34 -20.09 0.82
C ILE A 94 -15.18 -20.04 -0.70
N VAL A 95 -14.46 -19.02 -1.17
CA VAL A 95 -14.23 -18.72 -2.59
C VAL A 95 -12.81 -18.18 -2.80
N GLU A 96 -12.29 -18.23 -4.03
CA GLU A 96 -11.04 -17.54 -4.37
C GLU A 96 -11.17 -16.03 -4.13
N LYS A 97 -10.17 -15.42 -3.50
CA LYS A 97 -10.18 -14.04 -3.01
C LYS A 97 -10.37 -12.99 -4.10
N GLU A 98 -9.96 -13.29 -5.34
CA GLU A 98 -10.22 -12.47 -6.52
C GLU A 98 -11.73 -12.48 -6.86
N LEU A 99 -12.29 -13.66 -7.15
CA LEU A 99 -13.71 -13.85 -7.50
C LEU A 99 -14.65 -13.34 -6.39
N ALA A 100 -14.31 -13.61 -5.12
CA ALA A 100 -15.07 -13.18 -3.96
C ALA A 100 -15.26 -11.67 -3.92
N ARG A 101 -14.20 -10.93 -4.24
CA ARG A 101 -14.19 -9.47 -4.22
C ARG A 101 -14.89 -8.88 -5.44
N VAL A 102 -14.66 -9.44 -6.64
CA VAL A 102 -15.39 -9.01 -7.85
C VAL A 102 -16.90 -9.20 -7.69
N ALA A 103 -17.33 -10.32 -7.09
CA ALA A 103 -18.73 -10.54 -6.75
C ALA A 103 -19.25 -9.50 -5.74
N PHE A 104 -18.53 -9.30 -4.63
CA PHE A 104 -18.90 -8.35 -3.57
C PHE A 104 -19.01 -6.89 -4.07
N GLU A 105 -17.99 -6.37 -4.76
CA GLU A 105 -17.97 -5.00 -5.29
C GLU A 105 -19.14 -4.78 -6.26
N ASN A 106 -19.34 -5.68 -7.23
CA ASN A 106 -20.43 -5.59 -8.20
C ASN A 106 -21.84 -5.70 -7.56
N THR A 107 -21.99 -6.49 -6.49
CA THR A 107 -23.27 -6.63 -5.77
C THR A 107 -23.56 -5.41 -4.89
N ILE A 108 -22.54 -4.71 -4.36
CA ILE A 108 -22.72 -3.39 -3.71
C ILE A 108 -23.22 -2.33 -4.71
N ARG A 109 -22.64 -2.26 -5.92
CA ARG A 109 -23.11 -1.31 -6.97
C ARG A 109 -24.61 -1.46 -7.28
N GLN A 110 -25.18 -2.66 -7.11
CA GLN A 110 -26.61 -2.93 -7.28
C GLN A 110 -27.47 -2.67 -6.03
N LYS A 111 -26.89 -2.12 -4.94
CA LYS A 111 -27.55 -1.79 -3.66
C LYS A 111 -28.16 -2.99 -2.91
N ILE A 112 -27.49 -4.13 -2.95
CA ILE A 112 -27.88 -5.41 -2.34
C ILE A 112 -27.10 -5.65 -1.02
N ASP A 113 -27.40 -6.72 -0.28
CA ASP A 113 -26.79 -7.14 1.00
C ASP A 113 -25.64 -8.19 0.87
N PRO A 114 -24.42 -7.86 0.39
CA PRO A 114 -23.29 -8.78 0.46
C PRO A 114 -22.43 -8.58 1.72
N GLY A 115 -21.76 -9.64 2.16
CA GLY A 115 -20.78 -9.62 3.25
C GLY A 115 -19.48 -10.28 2.81
N LEU A 116 -18.33 -9.69 3.12
CA LEU A 116 -17.02 -10.22 2.71
C LEU A 116 -16.02 -10.16 3.87
N LEU A 117 -15.55 -11.32 4.32
CA LEU A 117 -14.47 -11.45 5.29
C LEU A 117 -13.21 -12.01 4.62
N VAL A 118 -12.11 -11.28 4.78
CA VAL A 118 -10.79 -11.63 4.24
C VAL A 118 -9.74 -11.77 5.35
N LYS A 119 -8.75 -12.65 5.13
CA LYS A 119 -7.46 -12.55 5.83
C LYS A 119 -6.63 -11.44 5.16
N THR A 120 -6.18 -10.47 5.96
CA THR A 120 -5.24 -9.41 5.55
C THR A 120 -3.79 -9.85 5.84
N GLU A 121 -2.83 -8.93 5.92
CA GLU A 121 -1.44 -9.30 6.22
C GLU A 121 -1.26 -9.62 7.71
N GLY A 122 -0.22 -10.36 8.05
CA GLY A 122 -0.05 -10.93 9.38
C GLY A 122 -1.09 -12.03 9.68
N ASN A 123 -1.65 -12.02 10.88
CA ASN A 123 -2.80 -12.85 11.25
C ASN A 123 -4.04 -11.98 11.56
N ASN A 124 -4.24 -10.94 10.75
CA ASN A 124 -5.32 -9.98 10.89
C ASN A 124 -6.47 -10.32 9.94
N TYR A 125 -7.70 -10.01 10.35
CA TYR A 125 -8.92 -10.28 9.60
C TYR A 125 -9.77 -9.02 9.49
N LYS A 126 -10.42 -8.84 8.34
CA LYS A 126 -11.21 -7.65 7.98
C LYS A 126 -12.51 -8.11 7.31
N ALA A 127 -13.65 -7.81 7.92
CA ALA A 127 -14.96 -8.12 7.35
C ALA A 127 -15.74 -6.84 7.02
N ARG A 128 -16.15 -6.67 5.76
CA ARG A 128 -17.04 -5.58 5.34
C ARG A 128 -18.48 -6.09 5.35
N VAL A 129 -19.37 -5.30 5.95
CA VAL A 129 -20.79 -5.61 6.11
C VAL A 129 -21.62 -4.43 5.62
N TYR A 130 -22.44 -4.68 4.61
CA TYR A 130 -23.39 -3.73 4.03
C TYR A 130 -24.71 -4.45 3.73
N PRO A 131 -25.85 -3.75 3.77
CA PRO A 131 -26.13 -2.52 4.49
C PRO A 131 -26.32 -2.76 5.99
N ILE A 132 -26.09 -1.72 6.78
CA ILE A 132 -26.53 -1.59 8.17
C ILE A 132 -27.64 -0.54 8.19
N LEU A 133 -28.89 -1.00 8.19
CA LEU A 133 -30.07 -0.16 7.97
C LEU A 133 -30.33 0.85 9.13
N PRO A 134 -30.97 2.01 8.87
CA PRO A 134 -31.32 3.00 9.89
C PRO A 134 -32.13 2.41 11.04
N LYS A 135 -31.84 2.84 12.28
CA LYS A 135 -32.59 2.51 13.52
C LYS A 135 -32.82 1.00 13.75
N LYS A 136 -32.02 0.14 13.12
CA LYS A 136 -32.15 -1.33 13.17
C LYS A 136 -30.88 -1.98 13.72
N HIS A 137 -31.01 -3.24 14.11
CA HIS A 137 -29.86 -4.08 14.40
C HIS A 137 -29.32 -4.76 13.14
N LYS A 138 -28.01 -5.02 13.09
CA LYS A 138 -27.39 -6.01 12.20
C LYS A 138 -26.75 -7.09 13.09
N GLN A 139 -27.14 -8.35 12.89
CA GLN A 139 -26.53 -9.48 13.59
C GLN A 139 -25.35 -10.00 12.76
N ILE A 140 -24.21 -10.22 13.42
CA ILE A 140 -22.97 -10.71 12.83
C ILE A 140 -22.44 -11.82 13.73
N VAL A 141 -22.13 -12.98 13.15
CA VAL A 141 -21.55 -14.12 13.85
C VAL A 141 -20.17 -14.42 13.28
N ILE A 142 -19.17 -14.50 14.14
CA ILE A 142 -17.81 -14.89 13.79
C ILE A 142 -17.40 -16.05 14.69
N THR A 143 -16.89 -17.12 14.08
CA THR A 143 -16.24 -18.22 14.80
C THR A 143 -14.76 -18.22 14.47
N TYR A 144 -13.90 -18.39 15.49
CA TYR A 144 -12.47 -18.67 15.32
C TYR A 144 -12.04 -19.94 16.06
N GLU A 145 -11.04 -20.60 15.53
CA GLU A 145 -10.35 -21.75 16.14
C GLU A 145 -9.06 -21.30 16.83
N GLN A 146 -8.56 -22.10 17.77
CA GLN A 146 -7.25 -21.95 18.41
C GLN A 146 -6.63 -23.32 18.77
N GLU A 147 -5.36 -23.55 18.44
CA GLU A 147 -4.58 -24.65 19.03
C GLU A 147 -4.04 -24.23 20.41
N LEU A 148 -4.36 -25.00 21.45
CA LEU A 148 -4.01 -24.73 22.84
C LEU A 148 -2.60 -25.26 23.15
N ARG A 149 -1.80 -24.44 23.85
CA ARG A 149 -0.44 -24.78 24.30
C ARG A 149 -0.45 -25.35 25.72
N THR A 150 0.38 -26.36 25.99
CA THR A 150 0.61 -26.84 27.36
C THR A 150 1.62 -25.94 28.08
N VAL A 151 1.22 -25.39 29.23
CA VAL A 151 2.10 -24.70 30.17
C VAL A 151 2.03 -25.43 31.51
N ASN A 152 3.17 -25.95 31.98
CA ASN A 152 3.31 -26.66 33.26
C ASN A 152 2.30 -27.81 33.47
N GLY A 153 1.90 -28.51 32.41
CA GLY A 153 0.96 -29.65 32.46
C GLY A 153 -0.53 -29.29 32.28
N PHE A 154 -0.84 -28.01 32.07
CA PHE A 154 -2.19 -27.53 31.79
C PHE A 154 -2.23 -26.91 30.39
N MET A 155 -3.25 -27.26 29.60
CA MET A 155 -3.60 -26.47 28.42
C MET A 155 -4.25 -25.17 28.89
N ILE A 156 -3.80 -24.04 28.35
CA ILE A 156 -4.31 -22.71 28.70
C ILE A 156 -5.19 -22.19 27.56
N TYR A 157 -6.40 -21.76 27.89
CA TYR A 157 -7.29 -21.02 27.00
C TYR A 157 -7.68 -19.70 27.67
N GLU A 158 -7.76 -18.63 26.89
CA GLU A 158 -8.11 -17.30 27.34
C GLU A 158 -9.21 -16.75 26.44
N LEU A 159 -10.35 -16.42 27.04
CA LEU A 159 -11.45 -15.71 26.39
C LEU A 159 -11.29 -14.22 26.71
N PRO A 160 -10.80 -13.40 25.76
CA PRO A 160 -10.86 -11.96 25.91
C PRO A 160 -12.30 -11.47 25.92
N LEU A 161 -12.52 -10.32 26.56
CA LEU A 161 -13.79 -9.59 26.51
C LEU A 161 -13.50 -8.10 26.26
N ASN A 162 -12.86 -7.39 27.21
CA ASN A 162 -12.43 -5.98 27.06
C ASN A 162 -13.53 -5.00 26.59
N ILE A 163 -14.81 -5.30 26.85
CA ILE A 163 -15.92 -4.47 26.37
C ILE A 163 -16.16 -3.32 27.37
N SER A 164 -16.13 -2.09 26.84
CA SER A 164 -16.38 -0.86 27.60
C SER A 164 -17.87 -0.53 27.69
N GLU A 165 -18.62 -1.00 26.70
CA GLU A 165 -20.02 -0.75 26.44
C GLU A 165 -20.93 -1.55 27.38
N LYS A 166 -22.12 -1.01 27.66
CA LYS A 166 -23.14 -1.67 28.47
C LYS A 166 -24.10 -2.45 27.58
N LEU A 167 -23.94 -3.76 27.53
CA LEU A 167 -24.73 -4.67 26.72
C LEU A 167 -26.11 -4.91 27.35
N ALA A 168 -27.17 -4.86 26.55
CA ALA A 168 -28.52 -5.17 27.00
C ALA A 168 -28.64 -6.65 27.40
N GLU A 169 -28.00 -7.53 26.63
CA GLU A 169 -27.90 -8.97 26.86
C GLU A 169 -26.44 -9.41 26.71
N PHE A 170 -25.96 -10.23 27.64
CA PHE A 170 -24.64 -10.83 27.62
C PHE A 170 -24.71 -12.29 28.08
N SER A 171 -24.15 -13.22 27.32
CA SER A 171 -24.06 -14.62 27.75
C SER A 171 -22.76 -15.30 27.33
N ILE A 172 -22.31 -16.27 28.13
CA ILE A 172 -21.19 -17.16 27.82
C ILE A 172 -21.64 -18.60 28.07
N SER A 173 -21.34 -19.49 27.13
CA SER A 173 -21.39 -20.95 27.26
C SER A 173 -19.98 -21.49 27.05
N LEU A 174 -19.50 -22.32 27.97
CA LEU A 174 -18.21 -23.03 27.92
C LEU A 174 -18.48 -24.54 27.92
N ASN A 175 -17.99 -25.26 26.92
CA ASN A 175 -18.13 -26.71 26.77
C ASN A 175 -16.74 -27.33 26.56
N VAL A 176 -16.36 -28.31 27.38
CA VAL A 176 -15.08 -29.04 27.28
C VAL A 176 -15.38 -30.53 27.14
N GLU A 177 -15.29 -31.07 25.92
CA GLU A 177 -15.72 -32.44 25.57
C GLU A 177 -14.68 -33.54 25.86
N VAL A 178 -13.54 -33.20 26.48
CA VAL A 178 -12.48 -34.19 26.77
C VAL A 178 -11.84 -33.94 28.14
N GLY A 179 -12.19 -34.75 29.13
CA GLY A 179 -11.54 -34.73 30.44
C GLY A 179 -12.08 -35.76 31.43
N ASP A 180 -11.18 -36.43 32.15
CA ASP A 180 -11.48 -37.17 33.39
C ASP A 180 -11.35 -36.25 34.65
N VAL A 181 -10.99 -34.98 34.44
CA VAL A 181 -10.68 -34.00 35.51
C VAL A 181 -11.28 -32.64 35.14
N ILE A 182 -11.97 -32.03 36.10
CA ILE A 182 -12.68 -30.76 35.92
C ILE A 182 -11.73 -29.60 35.53
N PRO A 183 -12.07 -28.80 34.50
CA PRO A 183 -11.35 -27.56 34.19
C PRO A 183 -11.43 -26.55 35.34
N THR A 184 -10.38 -25.76 35.50
CA THR A 184 -10.30 -24.74 36.57
C THR A 184 -10.05 -23.35 36.01
N PHE A 185 -10.51 -22.32 36.70
CA PHE A 185 -10.24 -20.93 36.30
C PHE A 185 -8.92 -20.44 36.91
N LYS A 186 -8.02 -19.91 36.08
CA LYS A 186 -6.89 -19.06 36.52
C LYS A 186 -7.37 -17.65 36.82
N ASN A 187 -8.32 -17.15 36.02
CA ASN A 187 -9.02 -15.89 36.25
C ASN A 187 -10.50 -16.06 35.91
N ASN A 188 -11.39 -15.56 36.78
CA ASN A 188 -12.83 -15.54 36.56
C ASN A 188 -13.43 -14.33 37.27
N PRO A 189 -14.03 -13.35 36.55
CA PRO A 189 -14.71 -12.21 37.15
C PRO A 189 -16.15 -12.54 37.62
N TYR A 190 -16.69 -13.71 37.28
CA TYR A 190 -18.08 -14.11 37.51
C TYR A 190 -18.19 -15.23 38.55
N LYS A 191 -18.71 -14.92 39.74
CA LYS A 191 -18.86 -15.92 40.82
C LYS A 191 -19.83 -17.05 40.48
N GLU A 192 -20.81 -16.79 39.59
CA GLU A 192 -21.80 -17.78 39.19
C GLU A 192 -21.32 -18.70 38.06
N LEU A 193 -20.19 -18.40 37.40
CA LEU A 193 -19.65 -19.21 36.31
C LEU A 193 -18.75 -20.32 36.87
N TYR A 194 -19.27 -21.53 36.97
CA TYR A 194 -18.53 -22.73 37.41
C TYR A 194 -18.86 -23.94 36.54
N PHE A 195 -17.90 -24.88 36.43
CA PHE A 195 -18.08 -26.10 35.66
C PHE A 195 -18.92 -27.13 36.41
N ASN A 196 -19.84 -27.74 35.68
CA ASN A 196 -20.64 -28.89 36.05
C ASN A 196 -20.29 -30.07 35.12
N GLU A 197 -20.45 -31.30 35.60
CA GLU A 197 -20.31 -32.49 34.75
C GLU A 197 -21.48 -32.62 33.77
N LYS A 198 -21.18 -33.03 32.54
CA LYS A 198 -22.12 -33.25 31.44
C LYS A 198 -21.74 -34.58 30.78
N LYS A 199 -22.68 -35.26 30.11
CA LYS A 199 -22.39 -36.57 29.51
C LYS A 199 -21.29 -36.45 28.44
N GLY A 200 -20.07 -36.88 28.78
CA GLY A 200 -18.89 -36.78 27.91
C GLY A 200 -18.10 -35.47 28.03
N GLY A 201 -18.22 -34.70 29.12
CA GLY A 201 -17.42 -33.49 29.30
C GLY A 201 -17.83 -32.62 30.49
N PHE A 202 -17.40 -31.36 30.47
CA PHE A 202 -17.74 -30.34 31.46
C PHE A 202 -18.39 -29.14 30.79
N HIS A 203 -19.30 -28.49 31.50
CA HIS A 203 -20.03 -27.31 31.02
C HIS A 203 -20.18 -26.24 32.09
N ALA A 204 -19.95 -24.98 31.71
CA ALA A 204 -20.22 -23.81 32.52
C ALA A 204 -20.96 -22.77 31.68
N GLU A 205 -21.96 -22.11 32.22
CA GLU A 205 -22.69 -21.05 31.52
C GLU A 205 -22.99 -19.86 32.45
N ILE A 206 -23.22 -18.69 31.86
CA ILE A 206 -23.70 -17.51 32.56
C ILE A 206 -24.44 -16.57 31.60
N THR A 207 -25.52 -15.97 32.08
CA THR A 207 -26.26 -14.91 31.40
C THR A 207 -26.41 -13.70 32.32
N LYS A 208 -26.26 -12.50 31.77
CA LYS A 208 -26.46 -11.21 32.44
C LYS A 208 -27.22 -10.27 31.49
N SER A 209 -28.00 -9.37 32.06
CA SER A 209 -28.61 -8.26 31.33
C SER A 209 -28.03 -6.93 31.82
N ASN A 210 -27.98 -5.92 30.96
CA ASN A 210 -27.49 -4.58 31.30
C ASN A 210 -26.06 -4.57 31.89
N HIS A 211 -25.13 -5.33 31.30
CA HIS A 211 -23.81 -5.65 31.85
C HIS A 211 -22.65 -5.19 30.96
N THR A 212 -21.49 -4.91 31.56
CA THR A 212 -20.27 -4.40 30.89
C THR A 212 -19.11 -5.39 31.11
N PRO A 213 -18.86 -6.33 30.18
CA PRO A 213 -17.91 -7.42 30.37
C PRO A 213 -16.46 -6.99 30.04
N GLN A 214 -15.78 -6.35 30.98
CA GLN A 214 -14.40 -5.86 30.80
C GLN A 214 -13.33 -6.95 30.93
N LYS A 215 -13.43 -7.86 31.92
CA LYS A 215 -12.30 -8.73 32.32
C LYS A 215 -12.30 -10.07 31.60
N ALA A 216 -11.18 -10.41 30.95
CA ALA A 216 -10.95 -11.70 30.30
C ALA A 216 -11.08 -12.90 31.27
N ILE A 217 -11.51 -14.05 30.75
CA ILE A 217 -11.63 -15.32 31.49
C ILE A 217 -10.49 -16.24 31.07
N VAL A 218 -9.79 -16.84 32.03
CA VAL A 218 -8.65 -17.73 31.72
C VAL A 218 -8.85 -19.11 32.32
N LEU A 219 -8.89 -20.12 31.46
CA LEU A 219 -9.06 -21.53 31.80
C LEU A 219 -7.72 -22.26 31.91
N LYS A 220 -7.67 -23.24 32.83
CA LYS A 220 -6.63 -24.27 32.97
C LYS A 220 -7.29 -25.63 32.82
N ILE A 221 -6.94 -26.33 31.75
CA ILE A 221 -7.46 -27.66 31.43
C ILE A 221 -6.34 -28.69 31.68
N PRO A 222 -6.49 -29.64 32.62
CA PRO A 222 -5.44 -30.61 32.92
C PRO A 222 -5.14 -31.51 31.70
N ASN A 223 -3.89 -31.56 31.24
CA ASN A 223 -3.52 -32.33 30.05
C ASN A 223 -3.47 -33.87 30.30
N ASN A 224 -3.50 -34.30 31.57
CA ASN A 224 -3.38 -35.70 31.97
C ASN A 224 -4.56 -36.60 31.53
N SER A 225 -5.67 -36.04 31.04
CA SER A 225 -6.85 -36.78 30.56
C SER A 225 -6.67 -37.38 29.15
N LEU A 226 -5.72 -36.86 28.37
CA LEU A 226 -5.43 -37.33 27.01
C LEU A 226 -4.54 -38.59 27.04
N LYS A 227 -5.09 -39.71 27.53
CA LYS A 227 -4.54 -41.07 27.38
C LYS A 227 -4.51 -41.48 25.89
N GLU A 228 -3.49 -41.03 25.16
CA GLU A 228 -3.07 -41.49 23.82
C GLU A 228 -4.19 -41.84 22.84
N LYS A 229 -5.25 -41.01 22.81
CA LYS A 229 -6.35 -41.14 21.86
C LYS A 229 -5.99 -40.45 20.56
N VAL A 230 -5.52 -41.24 19.59
CA VAL A 230 -5.61 -40.85 18.18
C VAL A 230 -7.09 -40.62 17.85
N LEU A 231 -7.40 -39.44 17.34
CA LEU A 231 -8.72 -39.13 16.81
C LEU A 231 -8.77 -39.58 15.35
N SER A 232 -9.87 -40.19 14.94
CA SER A 232 -10.04 -40.71 13.58
C SER A 232 -11.34 -40.20 12.96
N TYR A 233 -11.40 -40.12 11.64
CA TYR A 233 -12.66 -39.91 10.92
C TYR A 233 -12.56 -40.49 9.52
N ASN A 234 -13.38 -41.51 9.22
CA ASN A 234 -13.18 -42.35 8.04
C ASN A 234 -11.71 -42.83 7.97
N ASP A 235 -11.00 -42.48 6.91
CA ASP A 235 -9.59 -42.77 6.64
C ASP A 235 -8.61 -41.70 7.13
N TYR A 236 -9.05 -40.66 7.85
CA TYR A 236 -8.21 -39.59 8.39
C TYR A 236 -7.86 -39.84 9.86
N PHE A 237 -6.63 -39.50 10.26
CA PHE A 237 -6.18 -39.48 11.66
C PHE A 237 -5.63 -38.11 12.07
N TYR A 238 -5.78 -37.79 13.36
CA TYR A 238 -5.09 -36.69 14.04
C TYR A 238 -4.61 -37.19 15.41
N THR A 239 -3.40 -36.81 15.81
CA THR A 239 -2.90 -37.05 17.16
C THR A 239 -2.12 -35.85 17.68
N TYR A 240 -2.15 -35.69 18.99
CA TYR A 240 -1.48 -34.62 19.74
C TYR A 240 -0.71 -35.23 20.91
N LYS A 241 0.50 -34.72 21.15
CA LYS A 241 1.36 -35.15 22.24
C LYS A 241 2.09 -33.96 22.85
N ALA A 242 1.89 -33.75 24.15
CA ALA A 242 2.81 -32.93 24.93
C ALA A 242 4.14 -33.68 25.13
N LEU A 243 5.24 -33.01 24.81
CA LEU A 243 6.60 -33.53 24.82
C LEU A 243 7.43 -32.77 25.86
N LYS A 244 8.49 -33.43 26.34
CA LYS A 244 9.50 -32.81 27.22
C LYS A 244 10.88 -33.04 26.61
N PRO A 245 11.33 -32.17 25.69
CA PRO A 245 12.64 -32.31 25.06
C PRO A 245 13.77 -32.17 26.10
N ASN A 246 14.85 -32.92 25.91
CA ASN A 246 16.05 -32.81 26.75
C ASN A 246 16.86 -31.55 26.39
N ASP A 247 17.04 -30.64 27.35
CA ASP A 247 17.78 -29.40 27.14
C ASP A 247 19.23 -29.65 26.69
N ARG A 248 19.61 -29.03 25.57
CA ARG A 248 20.93 -29.15 24.94
C ARG A 248 21.46 -27.77 24.62
N LEU A 249 22.37 -27.26 25.46
CA LEU A 249 22.97 -25.95 25.29
C LEU A 249 23.73 -25.85 23.95
N LYS A 250 23.52 -24.76 23.22
CA LYS A 250 24.33 -24.43 22.05
C LYS A 250 25.70 -23.88 22.49
N SER A 251 26.69 -23.99 21.62
CA SER A 251 27.93 -23.20 21.71
C SER A 251 27.58 -21.71 21.71
N LYS A 252 28.11 -20.94 22.66
CA LYS A 252 27.94 -19.48 22.66
C LYS A 252 28.42 -18.89 21.32
N PRO A 253 27.68 -17.99 20.67
CA PRO A 253 28.20 -17.21 19.55
C PRO A 253 29.34 -16.29 20.05
N ASN A 254 30.38 -16.13 19.24
CA ASN A 254 31.37 -15.07 19.46
C ASN A 254 30.91 -13.77 18.78
N LYS A 255 30.05 -13.89 17.77
CA LYS A 255 29.46 -12.76 17.05
C LYS A 255 27.97 -12.96 16.74
N ILE A 256 27.19 -11.90 16.92
CA ILE A 256 25.75 -11.83 16.62
C ILE A 256 25.49 -10.70 15.63
N THR A 257 24.56 -10.90 14.69
CA THR A 257 23.88 -9.81 13.98
C THR A 257 22.54 -9.57 14.66
N LEU A 258 22.27 -8.32 15.04
CA LEU A 258 21.00 -7.91 15.64
C LEU A 258 20.31 -6.95 14.67
N PHE A 259 19.34 -7.46 13.93
CA PHE A 259 18.43 -6.64 13.12
C PHE A 259 17.30 -6.12 14.01
N TRP A 260 17.21 -4.80 14.14
CA TRP A 260 16.14 -4.12 14.87
C TRP A 260 15.21 -3.41 13.88
N ASP A 261 14.01 -3.94 13.73
CA ASP A 261 13.02 -3.36 12.85
C ASP A 261 12.34 -2.15 13.54
N ALA A 262 12.33 -1.04 12.82
CA ALA A 262 11.94 0.29 13.26
C ALA A 262 10.86 0.88 12.33
N SER A 263 10.07 0.01 11.69
CA SER A 263 8.84 0.39 11.00
C SER A 263 7.83 1.08 11.94
N TYR A 264 6.80 1.72 11.39
CA TYR A 264 5.76 2.35 12.20
C TYR A 264 4.77 1.33 12.78
N SER A 265 4.52 0.20 12.10
CA SER A 265 3.76 -0.95 12.62
C SER A 265 4.26 -1.41 14.00
N LEU A 266 5.57 -1.31 14.22
CA LEU A 266 6.28 -1.74 15.43
C LEU A 266 6.28 -0.71 16.57
N LYS A 267 5.68 0.48 16.39
CA LYS A 267 5.53 1.51 17.43
C LYS A 267 4.92 1.00 18.74
N ASN A 268 3.99 0.05 18.65
CA ASN A 268 3.24 -0.49 19.80
C ASN A 268 3.85 -1.77 20.39
N ARG A 269 5.07 -2.17 19.96
CA ARG A 269 5.75 -3.39 20.45
C ARG A 269 6.11 -3.29 21.94
N ASN A 270 6.15 -4.41 22.65
CA ASN A 270 6.61 -4.44 24.05
C ASN A 270 8.14 -4.45 24.13
N VAL A 271 8.75 -3.30 23.87
CA VAL A 271 10.20 -3.07 23.96
C VAL A 271 10.73 -3.44 25.35
N ALA A 272 9.94 -3.31 26.42
CA ALA A 272 10.39 -3.65 27.77
C ALA A 272 10.71 -5.15 27.94
N GLU A 273 9.84 -6.05 27.48
CA GLU A 273 10.12 -7.50 27.51
C GLU A 273 11.22 -7.92 26.52
N GLU A 274 11.34 -7.24 25.38
CA GLU A 274 12.44 -7.47 24.42
C GLU A 274 13.80 -7.06 25.01
N LEU A 275 13.86 -5.93 25.72
CA LEU A 275 15.04 -5.52 26.48
C LEU A 275 15.31 -6.45 27.66
N ASN A 276 14.29 -7.03 28.31
CA ASN A 276 14.45 -8.02 29.39
C ASN A 276 15.06 -9.34 28.86
N LEU A 277 14.62 -9.81 27.68
CA LEU A 277 15.21 -10.96 26.99
C LEU A 277 16.68 -10.70 26.62
N LEU A 278 16.98 -9.55 26.03
CA LEU A 278 18.35 -9.16 25.67
C LEU A 278 19.25 -9.04 26.90
N ASP A 279 18.77 -8.42 27.98
CA ASP A 279 19.49 -8.32 29.25
C ASP A 279 19.87 -9.69 29.81
N ALA A 280 18.90 -10.61 29.84
CA ALA A 280 19.13 -11.97 30.30
C ALA A 280 20.04 -12.79 29.36
N TYR A 281 20.04 -12.49 28.06
CA TYR A 281 20.90 -13.17 27.08
C TYR A 281 22.34 -12.66 27.09
N PHE A 282 22.58 -11.33 27.11
CA PHE A 282 23.94 -10.78 27.22
C PHE A 282 24.59 -11.15 28.57
N LYS A 283 23.83 -11.17 29.67
CA LYS A 283 24.29 -11.72 30.96
C LYS A 283 24.65 -13.21 30.90
N TYR A 284 24.01 -14.00 30.04
CA TYR A 284 24.43 -15.39 29.78
C TYR A 284 25.71 -15.46 28.92
N LEU A 285 25.82 -14.65 27.87
CA LEU A 285 26.95 -14.67 26.94
C LEU A 285 28.26 -14.17 27.56
N GLN A 286 28.19 -13.10 28.36
CA GLN A 286 29.31 -12.35 28.95
C GLN A 286 30.19 -11.58 27.94
N HIS A 287 30.65 -12.21 26.86
CA HIS A 287 31.46 -11.55 25.81
C HIS A 287 30.96 -11.91 24.40
N VAL A 288 30.73 -10.92 23.53
CA VAL A 288 30.25 -11.10 22.14
C VAL A 288 30.35 -9.81 21.30
N GLU A 289 30.79 -9.89 20.03
CA GLU A 289 30.66 -8.78 19.04
C GLU A 289 29.19 -8.71 18.57
N VAL A 290 28.51 -7.58 18.77
CA VAL A 290 27.16 -7.35 18.22
C VAL A 290 27.22 -6.38 17.04
N GLU A 291 26.92 -6.89 15.85
CA GLU A 291 26.69 -6.08 14.65
C GLU A 291 25.20 -5.68 14.60
N PHE A 292 24.91 -4.51 15.20
CA PHE A 292 23.58 -3.93 15.30
C PHE A 292 23.20 -3.17 14.03
N ILE A 293 22.03 -3.47 13.48
CA ILE A 293 21.50 -2.84 12.27
C ILE A 293 20.03 -2.50 12.51
N SER A 294 19.69 -1.21 12.58
CA SER A 294 18.30 -0.76 12.60
C SER A 294 17.84 -0.30 11.22
N PHE A 295 16.59 -0.60 10.87
CA PHE A 295 16.05 -0.38 9.53
C PHE A 295 14.54 -0.13 9.57
N SER A 296 14.02 0.54 8.54
CA SER A 296 12.60 0.51 8.17
C SER A 296 12.51 0.42 6.65
N ASN A 297 12.17 1.53 5.96
CA ASN A 297 12.18 1.60 4.50
C ASN A 297 13.60 1.61 3.89
N THR A 298 14.59 1.86 4.73
CA THR A 298 16.03 1.85 4.45
C THR A 298 16.80 1.52 5.74
N ILE A 299 18.11 1.32 5.65
CA ILE A 299 18.97 1.15 6.84
C ILE A 299 19.12 2.49 7.54
N ILE A 300 18.75 2.54 8.82
CA ILE A 300 18.76 3.74 9.66
C ILE A 300 20.12 3.86 10.38
N ALA A 301 20.59 2.77 10.98
CA ALA A 301 21.91 2.70 11.61
C ALA A 301 22.55 1.33 11.38
N HIS A 302 23.88 1.30 11.30
CA HIS A 302 24.70 0.09 11.29
C HIS A 302 25.92 0.35 12.18
N LYS A 303 26.02 -0.39 13.28
CA LYS A 303 27.07 -0.27 14.30
C LYS A 303 27.66 -1.64 14.65
N LYS A 304 28.85 -1.61 15.24
CA LYS A 304 29.47 -2.75 15.91
C LYS A 304 29.74 -2.35 17.36
N ILE A 305 29.35 -3.20 18.28
CA ILE A 305 29.40 -2.94 19.73
C ILE A 305 29.92 -4.21 20.38
N GLU A 306 31.03 -4.10 21.12
CA GLU A 306 31.52 -5.21 21.94
C GLU A 306 30.76 -5.25 23.26
N ILE A 307 30.26 -6.42 23.63
CA ILE A 307 29.64 -6.68 24.91
C ILE A 307 30.69 -7.28 25.84
N GLU A 308 30.91 -6.68 27.01
CA GLU A 308 31.87 -7.17 28.01
C GLU A 308 31.21 -7.33 29.38
N ASN A 309 31.51 -8.45 30.07
CA ASN A 309 30.91 -8.82 31.36
C ASN A 309 29.36 -8.83 31.34
N GLY A 310 28.77 -8.97 30.16
CA GLY A 310 27.33 -8.86 29.91
C GLY A 310 26.76 -7.43 29.95
N SER A 311 27.60 -6.39 30.00
CA SER A 311 27.16 -4.99 29.88
C SER A 311 26.94 -4.60 28.43
N TRP A 312 25.84 -3.89 28.16
CA TRP A 312 25.35 -3.60 26.82
C TRP A 312 24.67 -2.22 26.70
N ASP A 313 25.01 -1.29 27.61
CA ASP A 313 24.23 -0.06 27.77
C ASP A 313 24.24 0.87 26.54
N GLU A 314 25.29 0.88 25.70
CA GLU A 314 25.24 1.63 24.42
C GLU A 314 24.12 1.08 23.51
N LEU A 315 24.10 -0.24 23.29
CA LEU A 315 23.08 -0.92 22.50
C LEU A 315 21.68 -0.73 23.10
N LYS A 316 21.57 -0.74 24.43
CA LYS A 316 20.33 -0.51 25.19
C LYS A 316 19.77 0.89 24.95
N GLN A 317 20.63 1.92 24.93
CA GLN A 317 20.21 3.28 24.63
C GLN A 317 19.90 3.50 23.14
N LEU A 318 20.64 2.85 22.22
CA LEU A 318 20.34 2.90 20.78
C LEU A 318 18.95 2.31 20.46
N ILE A 319 18.59 1.19 21.08
CA ILE A 319 17.25 0.59 20.95
C ILE A 319 16.18 1.51 21.57
N LYS A 320 16.40 2.04 22.78
CA LYS A 320 15.46 2.98 23.43
C LYS A 320 15.22 4.26 22.65
N ASN A 321 16.25 4.77 21.98
CA ASN A 321 16.19 6.01 21.20
C ASN A 321 15.82 5.77 19.72
N THR A 322 15.35 4.57 19.37
CA THR A 322 14.89 4.25 18.01
C THR A 322 13.54 4.91 17.73
N VAL A 323 13.50 5.72 16.66
CA VAL A 323 12.26 6.29 16.12
C VAL A 323 11.61 5.29 15.17
N TYR A 324 10.36 4.92 15.45
CA TYR A 324 9.53 4.03 14.64
C TYR A 324 8.81 4.83 13.54
N ASP A 325 9.25 4.69 12.28
CA ASP A 325 8.79 5.52 11.15
C ASP A 325 9.18 4.94 9.76
N GLY A 326 8.21 4.88 8.85
CA GLY A 326 8.32 4.36 7.48
C GLY A 326 8.12 2.84 7.38
N GLY A 327 7.75 2.34 6.20
CA GLY A 327 7.36 0.93 6.00
C GLY A 327 8.51 -0.08 5.89
N THR A 328 8.31 -1.32 6.31
CA THR A 328 9.36 -2.37 6.38
C THR A 328 9.94 -2.80 5.02
N ASN A 329 11.25 -2.62 4.80
CA ASN A 329 11.98 -3.03 3.58
C ASN A 329 13.09 -4.04 3.88
N PHE A 330 12.77 -5.34 3.90
CA PHE A 330 13.78 -6.38 4.13
C PHE A 330 14.74 -6.58 2.93
N ASN A 331 14.39 -6.10 1.74
CA ASN A 331 15.27 -6.07 0.57
C ASN A 331 16.50 -5.13 0.76
N ALA A 332 16.46 -4.24 1.75
CA ALA A 332 17.65 -3.50 2.19
C ALA A 332 18.67 -4.41 2.90
N LEU A 333 18.19 -5.40 3.68
CA LEU A 333 19.04 -6.28 4.50
C LEU A 333 19.69 -7.40 3.66
N SER A 334 18.99 -7.96 2.67
CA SER A 334 19.50 -9.04 1.82
C SER A 334 20.74 -8.64 0.99
N LYS A 335 20.95 -7.33 0.79
CA LYS A 335 22.12 -6.74 0.14
C LYS A 335 23.39 -6.75 1.03
N LEU A 336 23.28 -7.00 2.34
CA LEU A 336 24.39 -6.93 3.29
C LEU A 336 25.20 -8.23 3.36
N LYS A 337 26.54 -8.12 3.31
CA LYS A 337 27.48 -9.25 3.37
C LYS A 337 28.01 -9.47 4.79
N LEU A 338 27.11 -9.84 5.70
CA LEU A 338 27.42 -10.03 7.11
C LEU A 338 28.13 -11.37 7.37
N LYS A 339 29.01 -11.39 8.38
CA LYS A 339 29.58 -12.62 8.95
C LYS A 339 29.14 -12.69 10.40
N THR A 340 28.35 -13.69 10.77
CA THR A 340 27.83 -13.85 12.13
C THR A 340 27.77 -15.33 12.52
N ASP A 341 27.76 -15.63 13.82
CA ASP A 341 27.45 -16.98 14.28
C ASP A 341 25.97 -17.30 14.22
N GLU A 342 25.12 -16.30 14.52
CA GLU A 342 23.66 -16.34 14.49
C GLU A 342 23.06 -14.95 14.26
N THR A 343 21.77 -14.91 13.89
CA THR A 343 21.03 -13.67 13.66
C THR A 343 19.86 -13.58 14.64
N LEU A 344 19.73 -12.44 15.33
CA LEU A 344 18.52 -12.04 16.04
C LEU A 344 17.78 -11.01 15.16
N LEU A 345 16.47 -11.21 14.95
CA LEU A 345 15.63 -10.35 14.12
C LEU A 345 14.38 -9.93 14.90
N PHE A 346 14.33 -8.67 15.31
CA PHE A 346 13.26 -8.10 16.13
C PHE A 346 12.23 -7.40 15.24
N THR A 347 11.20 -8.11 14.78
CA THR A 347 10.20 -7.65 13.80
C THR A 347 8.84 -8.32 14.00
N ASP A 348 7.78 -7.78 13.41
CA ASP A 348 6.46 -8.40 13.29
C ASP A 348 6.33 -9.31 12.05
N GLY A 349 7.25 -9.22 11.09
CA GLY A 349 7.25 -10.02 9.86
C GLY A 349 6.26 -9.55 8.79
N LEU A 350 5.81 -8.29 8.83
CA LEU A 350 5.11 -7.64 7.73
C LEU A 350 6.15 -7.15 6.69
N ASP A 351 6.08 -7.61 5.44
CA ASP A 351 7.12 -7.41 4.41
C ASP A 351 6.73 -6.41 3.30
N ASN A 352 6.09 -5.31 3.71
CA ASN A 352 5.35 -4.34 2.88
C ASN A 352 6.17 -3.73 1.73
N LEU A 353 7.49 -3.52 1.91
CA LEU A 353 8.42 -3.02 0.88
C LEU A 353 9.49 -4.07 0.51
N GLY A 354 9.15 -5.36 0.63
CA GLY A 354 9.89 -6.48 0.06
C GLY A 354 10.42 -7.47 1.09
N ARG A 355 10.46 -8.74 0.68
CA ARG A 355 10.61 -9.94 1.55
C ARG A 355 12.02 -10.21 2.06
N PHE A 356 12.13 -10.69 3.30
CA PHE A 356 13.40 -11.14 3.86
C PHE A 356 13.80 -12.51 3.31
N LEU A 357 14.92 -12.56 2.60
CA LEU A 357 15.53 -13.81 2.12
C LEU A 357 16.80 -14.12 2.95
N PRO A 358 16.70 -14.97 4.01
CA PRO A 358 17.84 -15.27 4.88
C PRO A 358 18.97 -15.97 4.12
N ASN A 359 20.11 -15.29 3.99
CA ASN A 359 21.19 -15.75 3.11
C ASN A 359 22.10 -16.79 3.77
N ASN A 360 21.78 -18.07 3.54
CA ASN A 360 22.62 -19.26 3.72
C ASN A 360 23.11 -19.64 5.15
N LYS A 361 22.62 -20.80 5.61
CA LYS A 361 23.26 -21.72 6.58
C LYS A 361 23.50 -21.27 8.02
N LYS A 362 23.08 -20.06 8.43
CA LYS A 362 23.11 -19.63 9.84
C LYS A 362 21.71 -19.48 10.41
N ALA A 363 21.56 -19.80 11.69
CA ALA A 363 20.29 -19.77 12.40
C ALA A 363 19.80 -18.32 12.59
N VAL A 364 18.54 -18.08 12.22
CA VAL A 364 17.80 -16.85 12.48
C VAL A 364 16.82 -17.14 13.61
N TYR A 365 16.93 -16.36 14.69
CA TYR A 365 15.92 -16.29 15.74
C TYR A 365 15.10 -15.03 15.50
N ALA A 366 13.79 -15.18 15.28
CA ALA A 366 12.87 -14.04 15.14
C ALA A 366 12.18 -13.79 16.48
N ILE A 367 12.17 -12.54 16.94
CA ILE A 367 11.60 -12.12 18.21
C ILE A 367 10.51 -11.09 17.93
N ASN A 368 9.31 -11.38 18.43
CA ASN A 368 8.12 -10.56 18.27
C ASN A 368 7.41 -10.38 19.62
N SER A 369 6.76 -9.23 19.81
CA SER A 369 5.93 -8.91 20.97
C SER A 369 4.54 -8.34 20.63
N LEU A 370 4.13 -8.35 19.36
CA LEU A 370 2.80 -7.95 18.88
C LEU A 370 1.87 -9.13 18.59
N VAL A 371 0.56 -8.94 18.79
CA VAL A 371 -0.49 -9.92 18.47
C VAL A 371 -0.80 -9.98 16.97
N SER A 372 -0.70 -8.85 16.27
CA SER A 372 -1.02 -8.68 14.84
C SER A 372 0.05 -9.22 13.86
N ALA A 373 1.17 -9.72 14.39
CA ALA A 373 2.35 -10.11 13.62
C ALA A 373 2.12 -11.30 12.66
N ASN A 374 2.98 -11.43 11.65
CA ASN A 374 2.99 -12.52 10.70
C ASN A 374 3.66 -13.78 11.28
N HIS A 375 3.01 -14.33 12.32
CA HIS A 375 3.49 -15.49 13.06
C HIS A 375 3.81 -16.71 12.16
N GLU A 376 3.07 -16.89 11.06
CA GLU A 376 3.29 -17.99 10.11
C GLU A 376 4.60 -17.80 9.32
N GLU A 377 4.82 -16.65 8.68
CA GLU A 377 6.07 -16.39 7.95
C GLU A 377 7.28 -16.36 8.90
N LEU A 378 7.15 -15.80 10.11
CA LEU A 378 8.21 -15.81 11.11
C LEU A 378 8.60 -17.24 11.55
N ASN A 379 7.62 -18.11 11.78
CA ASN A 379 7.89 -19.52 12.10
C ASN A 379 8.47 -20.28 10.90
N ASN A 380 7.95 -20.06 9.69
CA ASN A 380 8.46 -20.66 8.45
C ASN A 380 9.92 -20.25 8.17
N MET A 381 10.23 -18.96 8.25
CA MET A 381 11.56 -18.37 8.05
C MET A 381 12.58 -18.91 9.07
N THR A 382 12.25 -18.89 10.35
CA THR A 382 13.15 -19.38 11.40
C THR A 382 13.39 -20.88 11.29
N THR A 383 12.34 -21.66 10.99
CA THR A 383 12.46 -23.10 10.69
C THR A 383 13.33 -23.38 9.46
N LYS A 384 13.16 -22.63 8.35
CA LYS A 384 14.03 -22.68 7.15
C LYS A 384 15.52 -22.43 7.47
N SER A 385 15.81 -21.59 8.47
CA SER A 385 17.18 -21.27 8.90
C SER A 385 17.79 -22.24 9.94
N GLY A 386 16.97 -23.08 10.59
CA GLY A 386 17.37 -23.90 11.74
C GLY A 386 17.47 -23.16 13.08
N GLY A 387 16.91 -21.95 13.17
CA GLY A 387 16.71 -21.21 14.42
C GLY A 387 15.34 -21.48 15.06
N ALA A 388 14.74 -20.47 15.70
CA ALA A 388 13.43 -20.58 16.34
C ALA A 388 12.67 -19.24 16.35
N TYR A 389 11.33 -19.30 16.34
CA TYR A 389 10.46 -18.13 16.50
C TYR A 389 10.08 -17.96 17.98
N ILE A 390 10.34 -16.77 18.51
CA ILE A 390 10.19 -16.40 19.93
C ILE A 390 9.08 -15.36 20.04
N ASN A 391 7.86 -15.83 20.31
CA ASN A 391 6.69 -14.99 20.51
C ASN A 391 6.56 -14.57 21.99
N LEU A 392 6.99 -13.36 22.33
CA LEU A 392 6.91 -12.80 23.68
C LEU A 392 5.48 -12.45 24.14
N VAL A 393 4.48 -12.53 23.25
CA VAL A 393 3.06 -12.55 23.64
C VAL A 393 2.70 -13.85 24.40
N ARG A 394 3.42 -14.95 24.14
CA ARG A 394 3.09 -16.32 24.62
C ARG A 394 4.20 -17.00 25.43
N LEU A 395 5.38 -16.39 25.52
CA LEU A 395 6.57 -16.88 26.21
C LEU A 395 6.98 -15.86 27.27
N ASP A 396 7.29 -16.31 28.49
CA ASP A 396 7.99 -15.44 29.44
C ASP A 396 9.48 -15.29 29.08
N SER A 397 10.14 -14.27 29.63
CA SER A 397 11.56 -14.00 29.41
C SER A 397 12.49 -15.20 29.74
N LYS A 398 12.08 -16.17 30.56
CA LYS A 398 12.86 -17.39 30.86
C LYS A 398 12.64 -18.48 29.80
N GLU A 399 11.41 -18.68 29.34
CA GLU A 399 11.11 -19.58 28.21
C GLU A 399 11.77 -19.09 26.92
N ALA A 400 11.73 -17.78 26.65
CA ALA A 400 12.39 -17.15 25.52
C ALA A 400 13.92 -17.29 25.60
N LEU A 401 14.54 -16.99 26.75
CA LEU A 401 15.96 -17.21 26.98
C LEU A 401 16.35 -18.69 26.83
N LYS A 402 15.48 -19.62 27.26
CA LYS A 402 15.70 -21.06 27.08
C LYS A 402 15.75 -21.45 25.59
N GLN A 403 14.91 -20.86 24.73
CA GLN A 403 15.01 -21.08 23.28
C GLN A 403 16.31 -20.51 22.70
N LEU A 404 16.73 -19.30 23.09
CA LEU A 404 18.02 -18.74 22.65
C LEU A 404 19.22 -19.58 23.10
N LYS A 405 19.20 -20.15 24.31
CA LYS A 405 20.34 -20.89 24.89
C LYS A 405 20.56 -22.30 24.35
N ASN A 406 19.56 -22.91 23.71
CA ASN A 406 19.58 -24.33 23.35
C ASN A 406 19.58 -24.57 21.84
N GLU A 407 19.90 -25.79 21.45
CA GLU A 407 19.66 -26.30 20.11
C GLU A 407 18.15 -26.51 19.91
N THR A 408 17.60 -26.04 18.79
CA THR A 408 16.18 -26.25 18.47
C THR A 408 15.89 -27.74 18.33
N PHE A 409 14.95 -28.24 19.13
CA PHE A 409 14.39 -29.58 18.97
C PHE A 409 13.42 -29.57 17.80
N GLN A 410 13.51 -30.58 16.94
CA GLN A 410 12.70 -30.68 15.72
C GLN A 410 12.07 -32.05 15.60
N PHE A 411 10.83 -32.09 15.13
CA PHE A 411 10.30 -33.24 14.40
C PHE A 411 11.04 -33.35 13.07
N LEU A 412 11.43 -34.57 12.69
CA LEU A 412 12.29 -34.85 11.53
C LEU A 412 11.60 -35.72 10.46
N GLY A 413 10.38 -36.20 10.74
CA GLY A 413 9.62 -37.08 9.85
C GLY A 413 9.04 -38.29 10.57
N ILE A 414 8.46 -39.21 9.80
CA ILE A 414 8.06 -40.54 10.27
C ILE A 414 8.98 -41.60 9.67
N SER A 415 9.13 -42.75 10.32
CA SER A 415 9.70 -43.95 9.69
C SER A 415 8.76 -44.49 8.59
N ASP A 416 9.33 -45.10 7.55
CA ASP A 416 8.60 -45.59 6.38
C ASP A 416 7.45 -46.54 6.76
N ASN A 417 6.23 -46.22 6.32
CA ASN A 417 5.03 -47.00 6.58
C ASN A 417 4.05 -46.84 5.40
N ASN A 418 3.79 -47.92 4.67
CA ASN A 418 2.94 -47.92 3.47
C ASN A 418 1.43 -47.78 3.78
N SER A 419 1.02 -48.06 5.02
CA SER A 419 -0.36 -48.00 5.48
C SER A 419 -0.84 -46.56 5.80
N VAL A 420 0.06 -45.56 5.72
CA VAL A 420 -0.26 -44.14 5.88
C VAL A 420 0.17 -43.31 4.67
N THR A 421 -0.61 -42.29 4.33
CA THR A 421 -0.31 -41.34 3.26
C THR A 421 -0.72 -39.93 3.67
N ASN A 422 -0.28 -38.91 2.93
CA ASN A 422 -0.68 -37.51 3.14
C ASN A 422 -0.48 -37.07 4.60
N VAL A 423 0.62 -37.49 5.22
CA VAL A 423 0.94 -37.18 6.62
C VAL A 423 1.62 -35.82 6.70
N TYR A 424 1.14 -34.97 7.60
CA TYR A 424 1.64 -33.62 7.87
C TYR A 424 1.85 -33.46 9.38
N PRO A 425 2.83 -32.65 9.83
CA PRO A 425 3.85 -31.97 9.02
C PRO A 425 4.76 -32.98 8.29
N ASN A 426 5.15 -32.64 7.05
CA ASN A 426 5.91 -33.53 6.16
C ASN A 426 7.39 -33.15 6.02
N ARG A 427 7.93 -32.41 7.00
CA ARG A 427 9.27 -31.80 6.98
C ARG A 427 9.76 -31.46 8.38
N ASN A 428 11.03 -31.07 8.48
CA ASN A 428 11.61 -30.52 9.71
C ASN A 428 10.73 -29.40 10.27
N THR A 429 10.24 -29.59 11.49
CA THR A 429 9.32 -28.67 12.17
C THR A 429 9.81 -28.44 13.58
N ASN A 430 9.87 -27.19 14.03
CA ASN A 430 10.33 -26.83 15.37
C ASN A 430 9.33 -27.29 16.44
N VAL A 431 9.82 -27.84 17.57
CA VAL A 431 9.00 -28.44 18.63
C VAL A 431 9.46 -27.94 20.00
N THR A 432 8.53 -27.40 20.80
CA THR A 432 8.82 -26.79 22.11
C THR A 432 8.30 -27.64 23.28
N THR A 433 6.99 -27.61 23.52
CA THR A 433 6.28 -28.37 24.56
C THR A 433 5.22 -29.31 24.01
N ASP A 434 4.78 -29.08 22.77
CA ASP A 434 3.59 -29.67 22.18
C ASP A 434 3.87 -30.00 20.71
N PHE A 435 3.30 -31.09 20.23
CA PHE A 435 3.39 -31.51 18.83
C PHE A 435 2.10 -32.20 18.39
N SER A 436 1.67 -31.91 17.17
CA SER A 436 0.51 -32.54 16.54
C SER A 436 0.84 -33.00 15.11
N ILE A 437 0.31 -34.15 14.73
CA ILE A 437 0.53 -34.76 13.40
C ILE A 437 -0.80 -35.37 12.91
N ALA A 438 -1.10 -35.15 11.64
CA ALA A 438 -2.33 -35.58 10.99
C ALA A 438 -2.02 -36.31 9.68
N GLY A 439 -2.88 -37.24 9.25
CA GLY A 439 -2.66 -37.96 8.00
C GLY A 439 -3.87 -38.75 7.54
N ARG A 440 -3.66 -39.57 6.51
CA ARG A 440 -4.62 -40.58 6.05
C ARG A 440 -4.04 -41.98 6.25
N PHE A 441 -4.88 -42.97 6.52
CA PHE A 441 -4.49 -44.36 6.76
C PHE A 441 -5.43 -45.34 6.08
N SER A 442 -4.91 -46.46 5.57
CA SER A 442 -5.69 -47.50 4.87
C SER A 442 -6.16 -48.63 5.78
N GLU A 443 -5.46 -48.86 6.88
CA GLU A 443 -5.65 -49.98 7.80
C GLU A 443 -5.06 -49.66 9.18
N ASN A 444 -5.48 -50.38 10.23
CA ASN A 444 -4.91 -50.22 11.57
C ASN A 444 -3.40 -50.52 11.54
N THR A 445 -2.59 -49.55 11.92
CA THR A 445 -1.13 -49.58 11.77
C THR A 445 -0.45 -48.89 12.94
N THR A 446 0.87 -48.71 12.87
CA THR A 446 1.63 -47.97 13.90
C THR A 446 2.73 -47.16 13.22
N ILE A 447 2.74 -45.86 13.49
CA ILE A 447 3.76 -44.94 12.96
C ILE A 447 4.79 -44.66 14.05
N GLU A 448 6.05 -44.48 13.63
CA GLU A 448 7.12 -44.04 14.52
C GLU A 448 7.50 -42.61 14.13
N LEU A 449 7.27 -41.69 15.06
CA LEU A 449 7.58 -40.27 14.92
C LEU A 449 9.05 -40.03 15.30
N LEU A 450 9.80 -39.40 14.40
CA LEU A 450 11.23 -39.15 14.56
C LEU A 450 11.46 -37.71 15.01
N PHE A 451 12.20 -37.54 16.10
CA PHE A 451 12.57 -36.22 16.63
C PHE A 451 14.05 -36.14 16.98
N GLY A 452 14.61 -34.93 16.98
CA GLY A 452 15.96 -34.69 17.48
C GLY A 452 16.50 -33.31 17.16
N TYR A 453 17.81 -33.22 16.92
CA TYR A 453 18.57 -31.97 16.91
C TYR A 453 19.51 -31.91 15.72
N ARG A 454 19.59 -30.77 15.03
CA ARG A 454 20.44 -30.55 13.84
C ARG A 454 20.29 -31.66 12.78
N GLY A 455 19.07 -32.13 12.54
CA GLY A 455 18.77 -33.22 11.60
C GLY A 455 19.13 -34.64 12.06
N LYS A 456 19.68 -34.82 13.27
CA LYS A 456 19.95 -36.15 13.84
C LYS A 456 18.82 -36.58 14.77
N VAL A 457 18.24 -37.76 14.50
CA VAL A 457 17.25 -38.39 15.38
C VAL A 457 17.90 -38.70 16.74
N THR A 458 17.25 -38.26 17.83
CA THR A 458 17.64 -38.58 19.22
C THR A 458 16.48 -39.09 20.07
N GLN A 459 15.25 -39.01 19.56
CA GLN A 459 14.05 -39.51 20.20
C GLN A 459 13.11 -40.11 19.14
N LYS A 460 12.49 -41.23 19.48
CA LYS A 460 11.45 -41.91 18.70
C LYS A 460 10.19 -41.98 19.55
N LEU A 461 9.02 -41.80 18.95
CA LEU A 461 7.72 -41.97 19.61
C LEU A 461 6.80 -42.81 18.74
N THR A 462 6.40 -43.96 19.26
CA THR A 462 5.44 -44.87 18.63
C THR A 462 4.02 -44.37 18.83
N VAL A 463 3.21 -44.32 17.77
CA VAL A 463 1.78 -43.99 17.83
C VAL A 463 0.95 -45.06 17.11
N PRO A 464 0.04 -45.77 17.78
CA PRO A 464 -0.87 -46.71 17.14
C PRO A 464 -2.00 -45.97 16.41
N ILE A 465 -2.07 -46.10 15.09
CA ILE A 465 -3.14 -45.51 14.27
C ILE A 465 -4.24 -46.56 14.13
N GLN A 466 -5.43 -46.26 14.64
CA GLN A 466 -6.56 -47.19 14.70
C GLN A 466 -7.85 -46.49 14.27
N SER A 467 -8.73 -47.21 13.58
CA SER A 467 -10.13 -46.84 13.37
C SER A 467 -10.86 -46.80 14.71
N GLY A 468 -10.89 -45.62 15.34
CA GLY A 468 -11.30 -45.42 16.73
C GLY A 468 -12.36 -44.34 16.87
N VAL A 469 -12.13 -43.40 17.79
CA VAL A 469 -13.08 -42.33 18.14
C VAL A 469 -13.36 -41.48 16.90
N GLN A 470 -14.57 -41.61 16.34
CA GLN A 470 -15.03 -40.87 15.17
C GLN A 470 -15.29 -39.41 15.53
N ASN A 471 -14.55 -38.48 14.92
CA ASN A 471 -14.74 -37.04 15.11
C ASN A 471 -14.49 -36.28 13.80
N SER A 472 -15.54 -35.69 13.22
CA SER A 472 -15.50 -34.98 11.94
C SER A 472 -14.49 -33.82 11.89
N LEU A 473 -14.10 -33.26 13.04
CA LEU A 473 -13.03 -32.26 13.16
C LEU A 473 -11.69 -32.75 12.57
N VAL A 474 -11.41 -34.06 12.63
CA VAL A 474 -10.13 -34.66 12.21
C VAL A 474 -9.78 -34.34 10.75
N LYS A 475 -10.77 -34.37 9.84
CA LYS A 475 -10.56 -34.00 8.42
C LYS A 475 -10.13 -32.53 8.29
N ARG A 476 -10.71 -31.64 9.10
CA ARG A 476 -10.39 -30.20 9.12
C ARG A 476 -9.00 -29.94 9.70
N LEU A 477 -8.62 -30.64 10.78
CA LEU A 477 -7.28 -30.56 11.35
C LEU A 477 -6.21 -31.04 10.36
N TRP A 478 -6.46 -32.16 9.66
CA TRP A 478 -5.61 -32.62 8.57
C TRP A 478 -5.48 -31.57 7.45
N ALA A 479 -6.58 -30.96 7.02
CA ALA A 479 -6.56 -29.93 5.98
C ALA A 479 -5.77 -28.68 6.41
N LYS A 480 -5.88 -28.25 7.68
CA LYS A 480 -5.07 -27.16 8.25
C LYS A 480 -3.57 -27.49 8.29
N GLN A 481 -3.19 -28.71 8.69
CA GLN A 481 -1.79 -29.12 8.66
C GLN A 481 -1.24 -29.26 7.23
N LYS A 482 -2.06 -29.72 6.27
CA LYS A 482 -1.69 -29.72 4.86
C LYS A 482 -1.50 -28.30 4.31
N LEU A 483 -2.39 -27.36 4.64
CA LEU A 483 -2.23 -25.95 4.24
C LEU A 483 -0.90 -25.36 4.72
N SER A 484 -0.54 -25.54 6.00
CA SER A 484 0.73 -25.06 6.54
C SER A 484 1.95 -25.62 5.76
N ALA A 485 1.87 -26.89 5.32
CA ALA A 485 2.91 -27.50 4.49
C ALA A 485 2.96 -26.93 3.04
N LEU A 486 1.82 -26.51 2.48
CA LEU A 486 1.76 -25.85 1.16
C LEU A 486 2.25 -24.39 1.22
N ASN A 487 1.87 -23.66 2.28
CA ASN A 487 2.15 -22.22 2.45
C ASN A 487 3.64 -21.87 2.44
N PHE A 488 4.50 -22.82 2.84
CA PHE A 488 5.97 -22.71 2.79
C PHE A 488 6.52 -22.30 1.40
N ASN A 489 5.82 -22.71 0.33
CA ASN A 489 6.00 -22.29 -1.07
C ASN A 489 4.65 -21.80 -1.65
N LYS A 490 3.96 -20.88 -0.95
CA LYS A 490 2.55 -20.52 -1.25
C LYS A 490 2.25 -20.20 -2.73
N GLU A 491 3.13 -19.47 -3.42
CA GLU A 491 2.91 -19.06 -4.81
C GLU A 491 2.88 -20.25 -5.80
N GLU A 492 3.78 -21.23 -5.62
CA GLU A 492 3.81 -22.46 -6.45
C GLU A 492 2.57 -23.32 -6.19
N ASN A 493 2.08 -23.30 -4.94
CA ASN A 493 0.97 -24.11 -4.48
C ASN A 493 -0.40 -23.39 -4.52
N LYS A 494 -0.49 -22.15 -5.06
CA LYS A 494 -1.68 -21.29 -4.95
C LYS A 494 -2.99 -22.02 -5.31
N LYS A 495 -3.00 -22.77 -6.41
CA LYS A 495 -4.19 -23.53 -6.82
C LYS A 495 -4.55 -24.64 -5.84
N GLU A 496 -3.58 -25.44 -5.38
CA GLU A 496 -3.86 -26.53 -4.43
C GLU A 496 -4.32 -25.97 -3.07
N ILE A 497 -3.79 -24.81 -2.66
CA ILE A 497 -4.25 -24.07 -1.47
C ILE A 497 -5.72 -23.67 -1.62
N ILE A 498 -6.12 -23.05 -2.74
CA ILE A 498 -7.51 -22.64 -3.00
C ILE A 498 -8.44 -23.87 -3.07
N ASP A 499 -8.07 -24.91 -3.81
CA ASP A 499 -8.88 -26.12 -3.97
C ASP A 499 -9.10 -26.81 -2.62
N LEU A 500 -8.03 -26.98 -1.83
CA LEU A 500 -8.07 -27.59 -0.49
C LEU A 500 -8.86 -26.75 0.51
N ALA A 501 -8.68 -25.42 0.47
CA ALA A 501 -9.34 -24.49 1.37
C ALA A 501 -10.86 -24.46 1.14
N THR A 502 -11.27 -24.38 -0.13
CA THR A 502 -12.68 -24.40 -0.56
C THR A 502 -13.36 -25.72 -0.14
N GLN A 503 -12.71 -26.87 -0.38
CA GLN A 503 -13.25 -28.19 -0.04
C GLN A 503 -13.38 -28.50 1.46
N ASN A 504 -12.77 -27.69 2.34
CA ASN A 504 -12.75 -27.92 3.79
C ASN A 504 -13.21 -26.69 4.61
N HIS A 505 -13.76 -25.67 3.95
CA HIS A 505 -14.23 -24.42 4.53
C HIS A 505 -13.14 -23.68 5.33
N LEU A 506 -11.98 -23.42 4.71
CA LEU A 506 -10.84 -22.74 5.35
C LEU A 506 -10.54 -21.41 4.66
N ILE A 507 -10.23 -20.39 5.45
CA ILE A 507 -9.76 -19.09 4.94
C ILE A 507 -8.23 -19.08 4.88
N THR A 508 -7.67 -18.44 3.85
CA THR A 508 -6.23 -18.42 3.54
C THR A 508 -5.83 -17.07 2.96
N ASP A 509 -4.54 -16.87 2.66
CA ASP A 509 -4.07 -15.68 1.94
C ASP A 509 -4.78 -15.49 0.59
N TYR A 510 -5.24 -16.58 -0.05
CA TYR A 510 -5.86 -16.62 -1.38
C TYR A 510 -7.36 -16.92 -1.40
N THR A 511 -8.02 -17.11 -0.25
CA THR A 511 -9.47 -17.36 -0.16
C THR A 511 -10.16 -16.41 0.79
N SER A 512 -11.45 -16.16 0.53
CA SER A 512 -12.32 -15.29 1.32
C SER A 512 -13.60 -16.00 1.73
N MET A 513 -14.25 -15.51 2.77
CA MET A 513 -15.62 -15.85 3.14
C MET A 513 -16.57 -14.81 2.52
N LEU A 514 -17.45 -15.26 1.62
CA LEU A 514 -18.43 -14.40 0.93
C LEU A 514 -19.86 -14.78 1.31
N ILE A 515 -20.70 -13.78 1.56
CA ILE A 515 -22.15 -13.86 1.65
C ILE A 515 -22.71 -13.01 0.49
N LEU A 516 -23.59 -13.59 -0.33
CA LEU A 516 -24.43 -12.87 -1.28
C LEU A 516 -25.91 -13.05 -0.87
N ASP A 517 -26.76 -12.09 -1.26
CA ASP A 517 -28.18 -12.12 -0.95
C ASP A 517 -28.98 -13.02 -1.90
N ARG A 518 -28.94 -12.73 -3.21
CA ARG A 518 -29.79 -13.39 -4.21
C ARG A 518 -29.15 -14.64 -4.76
N LEU A 519 -29.98 -15.64 -5.09
CA LEU A 519 -29.55 -16.84 -5.80
C LEU A 519 -28.94 -16.51 -7.18
N GLU A 520 -29.49 -15.48 -7.83
CA GLU A 520 -29.06 -14.93 -9.11
C GLU A 520 -27.56 -14.54 -9.11
N ASP A 521 -27.06 -13.95 -8.01
CA ASP A 521 -25.65 -13.54 -7.92
C ASP A 521 -24.72 -14.76 -7.77
N TYR A 522 -25.11 -15.75 -6.95
CA TYR A 522 -24.39 -17.03 -6.87
C TYR A 522 -24.32 -17.73 -8.23
N VAL A 523 -25.42 -17.72 -8.99
CA VAL A 523 -25.48 -18.29 -10.36
C VAL A 523 -24.59 -17.49 -11.32
N ARG A 524 -24.66 -16.14 -11.32
CA ARG A 524 -23.83 -15.26 -12.17
C ARG A 524 -22.34 -15.51 -11.99
N TYR A 525 -21.88 -15.66 -10.74
CA TYR A 525 -20.46 -15.89 -10.42
C TYR A 525 -20.07 -17.37 -10.30
N ARG A 526 -21.02 -18.31 -10.47
CA ARG A 526 -20.85 -19.77 -10.34
C ARG A 526 -20.30 -20.21 -8.99
N ILE A 527 -20.64 -19.45 -7.95
CA ILE A 527 -20.27 -19.69 -6.57
C ILE A 527 -21.30 -20.67 -5.99
N GLU A 528 -20.86 -21.85 -5.53
CA GLU A 528 -21.79 -22.78 -4.88
C GLU A 528 -22.31 -22.15 -3.57
N PRO A 529 -23.64 -21.96 -3.41
CA PRO A 529 -24.20 -21.19 -2.30
C PRO A 529 -24.29 -22.01 -1.00
N PRO A 530 -24.65 -21.37 0.14
CA PRO A 530 -24.96 -22.07 1.37
C PRO A 530 -26.16 -23.04 1.19
N GLN A 531 -26.31 -23.95 2.15
CA GLN A 531 -27.13 -25.17 1.99
C GLN A 531 -28.60 -24.88 1.66
N GLU A 532 -29.17 -23.77 2.12
CA GLU A 532 -30.57 -23.42 1.90
C GLU A 532 -30.89 -23.04 0.43
N LEU A 533 -29.88 -22.66 -0.36
CA LEU A 533 -30.02 -22.28 -1.79
C LEU A 533 -29.48 -23.36 -2.75
N LYS A 534 -28.81 -24.39 -2.24
CA LYS A 534 -27.98 -25.34 -3.00
C LYS A 534 -28.76 -26.23 -3.98
N SER A 535 -30.06 -26.42 -3.78
CA SER A 535 -30.93 -27.19 -4.68
C SER A 535 -31.31 -26.37 -5.92
N GLU A 536 -31.93 -25.19 -5.72
CA GLU A 536 -32.35 -24.30 -6.80
C GLU A 536 -31.17 -23.84 -7.68
N TYR A 537 -30.00 -23.62 -7.06
CA TYR A 537 -28.74 -23.36 -7.76
C TYR A 537 -28.41 -24.42 -8.80
N LYS A 538 -28.51 -25.71 -8.44
CA LYS A 538 -28.18 -26.82 -9.35
C LYS A 538 -29.15 -26.94 -10.52
N GLU A 539 -30.41 -26.54 -10.33
CA GLU A 539 -31.39 -26.49 -11.42
C GLU A 539 -31.08 -25.36 -12.39
N ARG A 540 -30.73 -24.16 -11.89
CA ARG A 540 -30.35 -23.02 -12.73
C ARG A 540 -29.03 -23.24 -13.49
N ILE A 541 -27.98 -23.70 -12.80
CA ILE A 541 -26.66 -24.00 -13.39
C ILE A 541 -26.76 -24.98 -14.57
N LYS A 542 -27.69 -25.94 -14.52
CA LYS A 542 -27.88 -26.97 -15.56
C LYS A 542 -28.17 -26.41 -16.96
N ASN A 543 -28.66 -25.18 -17.06
CA ASN A 543 -29.08 -24.56 -18.32
C ASN A 543 -28.01 -23.63 -18.95
N LEU A 544 -26.94 -23.25 -18.22
CA LEU A 544 -26.00 -22.16 -18.59
C LEU A 544 -25.01 -22.46 -19.75
N LYS A 545 -25.30 -23.42 -20.63
CA LYS A 545 -24.42 -23.70 -21.78
C LYS A 545 -24.44 -22.59 -22.84
N GLU A 546 -25.51 -21.81 -22.88
CA GLU A 546 -25.68 -20.72 -23.83
C GLU A 546 -24.91 -19.48 -23.35
N ASP A 547 -24.98 -19.14 -22.06
CA ASP A 547 -24.17 -18.10 -21.40
C ASP A 547 -22.64 -18.31 -21.59
N GLU A 548 -22.17 -19.56 -21.53
CA GLU A 548 -20.76 -19.89 -21.82
C GLU A 548 -20.37 -19.58 -23.26
N ALA A 549 -21.22 -19.94 -24.22
CA ALA A 549 -20.99 -19.66 -25.63
C ALA A 549 -21.07 -18.15 -25.93
N TYR A 550 -21.99 -17.44 -25.26
CA TYR A 550 -22.19 -16.01 -25.44
C TYR A 550 -21.00 -15.19 -24.93
N LYS A 551 -20.57 -15.36 -23.66
CA LYS A 551 -19.40 -14.62 -23.14
C LYS A 551 -18.12 -14.93 -23.94
N GLN A 552 -17.94 -16.17 -24.40
CA GLN A 552 -16.79 -16.52 -25.25
C GLN A 552 -16.88 -15.96 -26.69
N LEU A 553 -18.08 -15.62 -27.17
CA LEU A 553 -18.28 -14.91 -28.43
C LEU A 553 -17.96 -13.41 -28.27
N GLU A 554 -18.52 -12.78 -27.25
CA GLU A 554 -18.30 -11.38 -26.84
C GLU A 554 -16.79 -11.07 -26.68
N ILE A 555 -16.07 -11.86 -25.87
CA ILE A 555 -14.60 -11.75 -25.72
C ILE A 555 -13.86 -11.88 -27.07
N LYS A 556 -14.35 -12.74 -27.97
CA LYS A 556 -13.73 -13.01 -29.27
C LYS A 556 -14.00 -11.88 -30.28
N GLU A 557 -15.15 -11.24 -30.18
CA GLU A 557 -15.53 -10.07 -30.98
C GLU A 557 -14.73 -8.85 -30.52
N ARG A 558 -14.67 -8.53 -29.22
CA ARG A 558 -13.78 -7.47 -28.70
C ARG A 558 -12.31 -7.71 -29.05
N LYS A 559 -11.81 -8.96 -29.01
CA LYS A 559 -10.45 -9.33 -29.47
C LYS A 559 -10.23 -9.16 -30.99
N ALA A 560 -11.28 -9.06 -31.80
CA ALA A 560 -11.18 -8.65 -33.20
C ALA A 560 -11.18 -7.12 -33.32
N ASP A 561 -12.04 -6.43 -32.58
CA ASP A 561 -12.17 -4.96 -32.60
C ASP A 561 -10.86 -4.27 -32.19
N LEU A 562 -10.14 -4.81 -31.19
CA LEU A 562 -8.79 -4.36 -30.83
C LEU A 562 -7.83 -4.23 -32.02
N VAL A 563 -7.98 -5.06 -33.06
CA VAL A 563 -7.15 -5.00 -34.28
C VAL A 563 -7.51 -3.80 -35.15
N GLU A 564 -8.78 -3.36 -35.14
CA GLU A 564 -9.21 -2.11 -35.77
C GLU A 564 -8.84 -0.89 -34.91
N ASP A 565 -8.96 -0.94 -33.59
CA ASP A 565 -8.52 0.13 -32.67
C ASP A 565 -7.03 0.49 -32.91
N TYR A 566 -6.15 -0.52 -33.00
CA TYR A 566 -4.73 -0.31 -33.31
C TYR A 566 -4.48 0.21 -34.72
N LYS A 567 -5.31 -0.18 -35.70
CA LYS A 567 -5.23 0.37 -37.06
C LYS A 567 -5.67 1.82 -37.08
N ASP A 568 -6.68 2.21 -36.30
CA ASP A 568 -7.18 3.57 -36.28
C ASP A 568 -6.12 4.54 -35.74
N ILE A 569 -5.44 4.20 -34.64
CA ILE A 569 -4.26 4.93 -34.16
C ILE A 569 -3.18 5.05 -35.25
N ILE A 570 -2.91 3.98 -36.01
CA ILE A 570 -1.97 4.01 -37.13
C ILE A 570 -2.48 4.89 -38.28
N ASN A 571 -3.78 4.91 -38.56
CA ASN A 571 -4.41 5.69 -39.62
C ASN A 571 -4.40 7.18 -39.28
N TRP A 572 -4.90 7.56 -38.10
CA TRP A 572 -4.77 8.88 -37.49
C TRP A 572 -3.31 9.37 -37.54
N TYR A 573 -2.37 8.53 -37.10
CA TYR A 573 -0.95 8.89 -37.15
C TYR A 573 -0.47 9.10 -38.60
N ASN A 574 -1.04 8.43 -39.61
CA ASN A 574 -0.66 8.64 -41.02
C ASN A 574 -1.37 9.81 -41.71
N MET A 575 -2.40 10.41 -41.11
CA MET A 575 -3.13 11.55 -41.66
C MET A 575 -2.29 12.83 -41.79
N LYS A 576 -2.78 13.76 -42.63
CA LYS A 576 -2.14 15.04 -42.95
C LYS A 576 -3.03 16.21 -42.48
N PHE A 577 -2.92 16.56 -41.22
CA PHE A 577 -3.65 17.67 -40.63
C PHE A 577 -3.15 19.04 -41.13
N PRO A 578 -4.05 20.02 -41.35
CA PRO A 578 -3.69 21.34 -41.89
C PRO A 578 -2.92 22.20 -40.89
N LYS A 579 -1.86 22.87 -41.36
CA LYS A 579 -1.19 23.92 -40.59
C LYS A 579 -1.95 25.25 -40.70
N LYS A 580 -2.84 25.50 -39.74
CA LYS A 580 -3.53 26.76 -39.39
C LYS A 580 -3.48 27.88 -40.46
N GLU A 581 -4.58 28.08 -41.16
CA GLU A 581 -4.79 29.27 -41.98
C GLU A 581 -4.68 30.56 -41.12
N LYS A 582 -4.15 31.62 -41.71
CA LYS A 582 -4.10 32.93 -41.06
C LYS A 582 -5.51 33.53 -41.03
N LYS A 583 -6.19 33.51 -39.87
CA LYS A 583 -7.36 34.36 -39.62
C LYS A 583 -6.95 35.83 -39.85
N VAL A 584 -7.42 36.40 -40.96
CA VAL A 584 -7.32 37.85 -41.22
C VAL A 584 -8.34 38.54 -40.32
N VAL A 585 -7.88 39.16 -39.24
CA VAL A 585 -8.75 39.98 -38.39
C VAL A 585 -9.15 41.23 -39.17
N LYS A 586 -10.37 41.23 -39.71
CA LYS A 586 -10.98 42.43 -40.27
C LYS A 586 -11.31 43.36 -39.09
N LYS A 587 -10.60 44.49 -39.01
CA LYS A 587 -10.73 45.46 -37.92
C LYS A 587 -11.90 46.39 -38.21
N GLU A 588 -13.07 46.07 -37.67
CA GLU A 588 -14.22 46.99 -37.72
C GLU A 588 -14.03 48.13 -36.72
N ALA A 589 -14.56 49.31 -37.07
CA ALA A 589 -14.39 50.54 -36.33
C ALA A 589 -15.59 50.78 -35.39
N PRO A 590 -15.40 51.43 -34.23
CA PRO A 590 -16.51 51.71 -33.32
C PRO A 590 -17.50 52.69 -33.93
N GLN A 591 -18.79 52.47 -33.69
CA GLN A 591 -19.84 53.47 -33.90
C GLN A 591 -20.54 53.83 -32.59
N ILE A 592 -21.25 54.96 -32.64
CA ILE A 592 -21.63 55.79 -31.49
C ILE A 592 -23.05 55.43 -31.03
N ILE A 593 -23.35 55.68 -29.75
CA ILE A 593 -24.63 55.38 -29.09
C ILE A 593 -25.62 56.56 -29.24
N ASP A 594 -26.88 56.30 -28.90
CA ASP A 594 -27.99 57.23 -28.59
C ASP A 594 -28.88 57.71 -29.75
N PRO A 595 -30.19 57.99 -29.49
CA PRO A 595 -31.15 57.11 -28.81
C PRO A 595 -32.54 57.10 -29.54
N VAL A 596 -33.64 56.93 -28.79
CA VAL A 596 -35.08 57.24 -29.11
C VAL A 596 -36.05 56.05 -29.34
N VAL A 597 -36.64 55.59 -28.21
CA VAL A 597 -38.09 55.47 -27.93
C VAL A 597 -39.09 55.68 -29.09
N ASN A 598 -39.88 54.66 -29.47
CA ASN A 598 -41.31 54.54 -29.06
C ASN A 598 -42.02 53.22 -29.49
N THR A 599 -43.16 52.94 -28.86
CA THR A 599 -44.17 51.88 -29.17
C THR A 599 -45.27 52.44 -30.11
N PRO A 600 -46.43 51.78 -30.47
CA PRO A 600 -47.07 50.57 -29.93
C PRO A 600 -47.87 49.66 -30.92
N VAL A 601 -48.71 48.74 -30.38
CA VAL A 601 -49.92 48.08 -30.99
C VAL A 601 -49.63 47.00 -32.07
N LEU A 602 -50.24 45.80 -32.13
CA LEU A 602 -51.08 44.90 -31.27
C LEU A 602 -51.24 43.55 -32.06
N ASP A 603 -51.96 42.44 -31.75
CA ASP A 603 -52.84 41.97 -30.65
C ASP A 603 -53.04 40.42 -30.69
N THR A 604 -53.56 39.82 -29.60
CA THR A 604 -54.24 38.47 -29.45
C THR A 604 -53.55 37.16 -29.94
N THR A 605 -53.87 35.94 -29.45
CA THR A 605 -54.90 35.41 -28.51
C THR A 605 -54.32 34.42 -27.47
N SER A 606 -54.83 34.48 -26.22
CA SER A 606 -55.56 33.44 -25.42
C SER A 606 -55.22 31.93 -25.59
N ILE A 607 -55.40 30.99 -24.63
CA ILE A 607 -56.09 30.87 -23.31
C ILE A 607 -55.61 29.50 -22.68
N VAL A 608 -55.62 29.11 -21.39
CA VAL A 608 -55.80 29.72 -20.04
C VAL A 608 -55.30 28.72 -18.96
N THR A 609 -55.27 29.08 -17.66
CA THR A 609 -54.99 28.16 -16.52
C THR A 609 -56.02 28.35 -15.38
N PRO A 610 -56.42 27.31 -14.61
CA PRO A 610 -57.34 27.45 -13.46
C PRO A 610 -56.63 27.47 -12.08
N THR A 611 -57.05 28.35 -11.16
CA THR A 611 -56.66 28.35 -9.72
C THR A 611 -57.69 29.11 -8.87
N ILE A 612 -58.34 28.46 -7.89
CA ILE A 612 -59.43 28.97 -6.99
C ILE A 612 -59.41 28.15 -5.66
N THR A 613 -59.95 28.59 -4.50
CA THR A 613 -59.36 29.51 -3.49
C THR A 613 -60.20 29.53 -2.17
N ASN A 614 -59.54 29.84 -1.03
CA ASN A 614 -60.10 30.43 0.23
C ASN A 614 -60.75 29.56 1.35
N ASN A 615 -60.71 30.17 2.56
CA ASN A 615 -61.10 29.77 3.95
C ASN A 615 -62.60 30.05 4.29
N PRO A 616 -63.18 29.96 5.54
CA PRO A 616 -62.58 29.75 6.90
C PRO A 616 -63.34 28.88 7.99
N ALA A 617 -62.61 28.56 9.07
CA ALA A 617 -62.94 28.55 10.53
C ALA A 617 -64.09 27.73 11.20
N THR A 618 -63.75 27.09 12.33
CA THR A 618 -64.54 27.11 13.61
C THR A 618 -63.70 26.59 14.81
N THR A 619 -64.03 27.00 16.04
CA THR A 619 -63.42 26.62 17.35
C THR A 619 -64.52 26.65 18.42
N PRO A 620 -64.39 26.00 19.62
CA PRO A 620 -63.33 26.17 20.64
C PRO A 620 -62.68 24.80 21.04
N GLU A 621 -62.08 24.48 22.19
CA GLU A 621 -62.00 25.12 23.54
C GLU A 621 -60.75 24.66 24.35
N GLU A 622 -60.80 24.76 25.69
CA GLU A 622 -59.70 24.64 26.69
C GLU A 622 -59.89 23.43 27.65
N THR A 623 -59.01 23.00 28.58
CA THR A 623 -57.62 23.36 28.98
C THR A 623 -56.97 22.14 29.71
N VAL A 624 -55.65 21.91 29.57
CA VAL A 624 -54.81 21.25 30.61
C VAL A 624 -53.37 21.82 30.57
N ILE A 625 -52.76 22.01 31.75
CA ILE A 625 -51.44 22.61 31.97
C ILE A 625 -50.28 21.72 31.49
N ARG A 626 -49.22 22.33 30.94
CA ARG A 626 -47.88 21.71 30.82
C ARG A 626 -46.87 22.42 31.72
N ASN A 627 -46.08 21.64 32.48
CA ASN A 627 -44.89 22.15 33.15
C ASN A 627 -43.79 22.46 32.12
N VAL A 628 -43.01 23.51 32.37
CA VAL A 628 -41.92 23.96 31.49
C VAL A 628 -40.64 23.18 31.79
N GLY A 629 -40.11 22.48 30.79
CA GLY A 629 -38.70 22.06 30.72
C GLY A 629 -37.87 23.09 29.93
N PRO A 630 -36.53 22.99 29.93
CA PRO A 630 -35.67 23.99 29.31
C PRO A 630 -35.85 24.07 27.78
N ASN A 631 -36.10 25.29 27.28
CA ASN A 631 -36.11 25.60 25.85
C ASN A 631 -34.68 25.80 25.34
N SER A 632 -33.96 24.72 25.09
CA SER A 632 -32.72 24.75 24.32
C SER A 632 -33.02 25.20 22.88
N LYS A 633 -32.26 26.17 22.37
CA LYS A 633 -32.50 26.85 21.10
C LYS A 633 -31.26 26.73 20.21
N THR A 634 -31.44 26.42 18.94
CA THR A 634 -30.31 26.40 17.99
C THR A 634 -29.83 27.82 17.73
N ILE A 635 -28.59 28.09 18.11
CA ILE A 635 -27.83 29.29 17.78
C ILE A 635 -26.86 28.92 16.67
N SER A 636 -26.94 29.63 15.55
CA SER A 636 -25.96 29.56 14.46
C SER A 636 -25.16 30.86 14.37
N GLY A 637 -24.19 30.91 13.48
CA GLY A 637 -23.40 32.09 13.22
C GLY A 637 -22.17 31.75 12.39
N THR A 638 -21.41 32.79 12.06
CA THR A 638 -20.19 32.71 11.25
C THR A 638 -19.01 33.24 12.09
N LEU A 639 -17.89 32.51 12.07
CA LEU A 639 -16.64 32.94 12.68
C LEU A 639 -15.62 33.32 11.60
N VAL A 640 -15.08 34.53 11.70
CA VAL A 640 -14.07 35.08 10.78
C VAL A 640 -12.87 35.64 11.55
N ASP A 641 -11.80 35.99 10.83
CA ASP A 641 -10.72 36.86 11.32
C ASP A 641 -11.04 38.34 11.11
N GLU A 642 -10.17 39.25 11.56
CA GLU A 642 -10.30 40.69 11.35
C GLU A 642 -10.25 41.13 9.87
N THR A 643 -9.90 40.22 8.94
CA THR A 643 -9.91 40.45 7.49
C THR A 643 -11.21 39.99 6.80
N ASN A 644 -12.12 39.37 7.56
CA ASN A 644 -13.33 38.66 7.11
C ASN A 644 -13.07 37.33 6.36
N MET A 645 -11.91 36.69 6.53
CA MET A 645 -11.73 35.30 6.10
C MET A 645 -12.34 34.35 7.15
N ALA A 646 -13.01 33.30 6.67
CA ALA A 646 -13.62 32.29 7.53
C ALA A 646 -12.58 31.52 8.37
N LEU A 647 -12.93 31.20 9.62
CA LEU A 647 -12.09 30.42 10.53
C LEU A 647 -12.65 28.99 10.72
N PRO A 648 -12.27 28.02 9.87
CA PRO A 648 -12.79 26.64 9.91
C PRO A 648 -12.14 25.79 11.01
N GLY A 649 -12.93 24.92 11.65
CA GLY A 649 -12.47 24.07 12.76
C GLY A 649 -12.29 24.80 14.09
N ALA A 650 -12.76 26.04 14.20
CA ALA A 650 -12.75 26.81 15.44
C ALA A 650 -13.81 26.31 16.42
N THR A 651 -13.48 26.39 17.71
CA THR A 651 -14.25 25.76 18.78
C THR A 651 -15.20 26.75 19.43
N VAL A 652 -16.50 26.43 19.41
CA VAL A 652 -17.59 27.18 20.07
C VAL A 652 -18.15 26.31 21.18
N VAL A 653 -17.99 26.70 22.45
CA VAL A 653 -18.35 25.89 23.63
C VAL A 653 -19.25 26.67 24.58
N ILE A 654 -20.29 26.03 25.13
CA ILE A 654 -21.07 26.61 26.23
C ILE A 654 -20.22 26.53 27.51
N LYS A 655 -19.77 27.70 27.97
CA LYS A 655 -18.82 27.87 29.08
C LYS A 655 -19.26 27.15 30.35
N GLY A 656 -18.41 26.28 30.86
CA GLY A 656 -18.68 25.43 32.04
C GLY A 656 -19.36 24.08 31.72
N THR A 657 -19.54 23.74 30.44
CA THR A 657 -20.07 22.44 29.99
C THR A 657 -19.10 21.74 29.03
N THR A 658 -19.41 20.50 28.66
CA THR A 658 -18.76 19.79 27.53
C THR A 658 -19.59 19.87 26.25
N SER A 659 -20.54 20.80 26.15
CA SER A 659 -21.37 21.01 24.95
C SER A 659 -20.71 22.06 24.06
N GLY A 660 -20.40 21.67 22.83
CA GLY A 660 -19.73 22.53 21.86
C GLY A 660 -19.97 22.10 20.42
N ALA A 661 -19.62 22.98 19.50
CA ALA A 661 -19.62 22.75 18.07
C ALA A 661 -18.31 23.29 17.46
N SER A 662 -17.92 22.75 16.30
CA SER A 662 -16.85 23.31 15.47
C SER A 662 -17.43 24.07 14.28
N THR A 663 -16.74 25.10 13.80
CA THR A 663 -17.07 25.78 12.55
C THR A 663 -16.74 24.91 11.31
N ASP A 664 -17.53 25.05 10.25
CA ASP A 664 -17.31 24.44 8.94
C ASP A 664 -16.36 25.25 8.05
N PHE A 665 -16.21 24.84 6.78
CA PHE A 665 -15.32 25.49 5.81
C PHE A 665 -15.68 26.96 5.48
N ASP A 666 -16.94 27.35 5.66
CA ASP A 666 -17.39 28.73 5.49
C ASP A 666 -17.33 29.52 6.82
N GLY A 667 -16.75 28.92 7.86
CA GLY A 667 -16.69 29.49 9.21
C GLY A 667 -18.02 29.35 9.97
N LYS A 668 -19.02 28.67 9.41
CA LYS A 668 -20.37 28.61 10.00
C LYS A 668 -20.43 27.55 11.09
N TYR A 669 -21.18 27.83 12.16
CA TYR A 669 -21.44 26.87 13.23
C TYR A 669 -22.93 26.79 13.58
N SER A 670 -23.30 25.76 14.34
CA SER A 670 -24.64 25.55 14.87
C SER A 670 -24.55 24.80 16.21
N ILE A 671 -25.06 25.39 17.29
CA ILE A 671 -24.99 24.86 18.65
C ILE A 671 -26.35 25.03 19.36
N SER A 672 -26.75 24.05 20.19
CA SER A 672 -28.00 24.14 20.96
C SER A 672 -27.71 24.70 22.35
N ALA A 673 -28.16 25.92 22.62
CA ALA A 673 -27.89 26.66 23.86
C ALA A 673 -29.17 27.30 24.44
N ASN A 674 -29.14 27.68 25.71
CA ASN A 674 -30.25 28.35 26.40
C ASN A 674 -30.04 29.87 26.41
N LEU A 675 -31.14 30.62 26.60
CA LEU A 675 -31.07 32.07 26.78
C LEU A 675 -30.28 32.40 28.07
N GLY A 676 -29.18 33.13 27.95
CA GLY A 676 -28.28 33.47 29.06
C GLY A 676 -27.06 32.55 29.22
N ASP A 677 -26.94 31.46 28.44
CA ASP A 677 -25.69 30.69 28.36
C ASP A 677 -24.57 31.57 27.75
N VAL A 678 -23.32 31.32 28.12
CA VAL A 678 -22.15 32.01 27.54
C VAL A 678 -21.45 31.09 26.56
N LEU A 679 -21.28 31.53 25.32
CA LEU A 679 -20.45 30.86 24.32
C LEU A 679 -19.03 31.40 24.40
N THR A 680 -18.05 30.50 24.52
CA THR A 680 -16.63 30.76 24.34
C THR A 680 -16.23 30.36 22.92
N PHE A 681 -15.55 31.26 22.22
CA PHE A 681 -15.03 31.09 20.86
C PHE A 681 -13.49 31.10 20.93
N SER A 682 -12.87 30.03 20.43
CA SER A 682 -11.42 29.87 20.47
C SER A 682 -10.88 29.29 19.16
N TYR A 683 -9.79 29.87 18.66
CA TYR A 683 -9.03 29.36 17.52
C TYR A 683 -7.52 29.51 17.74
N VAL A 684 -6.72 28.64 17.12
CA VAL A 684 -5.29 28.52 17.44
C VAL A 684 -4.51 29.67 16.79
N GLY A 685 -3.93 30.55 17.63
CA GLY A 685 -3.25 31.77 17.19
C GLY A 685 -4.14 33.01 17.17
N TYR A 686 -5.32 32.94 17.80
CA TYR A 686 -6.25 34.06 17.97
C TYR A 686 -6.60 34.21 19.46
N VAL A 687 -7.02 35.40 19.85
CA VAL A 687 -7.48 35.70 21.22
C VAL A 687 -8.84 35.03 21.47
N GLU A 688 -8.99 34.38 22.63
CA GLU A 688 -10.25 33.75 23.04
C GLU A 688 -11.32 34.80 23.38
N GLN A 689 -12.51 34.67 22.79
CA GLN A 689 -13.62 35.62 22.94
C GLN A 689 -14.86 34.96 23.53
N GLU A 690 -15.62 35.70 24.34
CA GLU A 690 -16.87 35.21 24.94
C GLU A 690 -18.08 36.08 24.55
N THR A 691 -19.25 35.47 24.40
CA THR A 691 -20.51 36.18 24.10
C THR A 691 -21.71 35.44 24.68
N THR A 692 -22.62 36.17 25.33
CA THR A 692 -23.84 35.62 25.95
C THR A 692 -24.97 35.44 24.94
N VAL A 693 -25.67 34.30 25.01
CA VAL A 693 -26.81 33.97 24.15
C VAL A 693 -28.02 34.85 24.49
N GLY A 694 -28.25 35.86 23.63
CA GLY A 694 -29.42 36.73 23.68
C GLY A 694 -30.67 36.14 23.01
N ALA A 695 -31.66 36.98 22.74
CA ALA A 695 -32.96 36.55 22.19
C ALA A 695 -32.93 36.08 20.72
N GLY A 696 -31.85 36.38 19.98
CA GLY A 696 -31.68 36.01 18.56
C GLY A 696 -31.44 34.51 18.33
N ASN A 697 -31.18 34.15 17.06
CA ASN A 697 -30.68 32.83 16.66
C ASN A 697 -29.28 32.90 16.04
N THR A 698 -28.76 34.09 15.78
CA THR A 698 -27.52 34.30 15.01
C THR A 698 -26.55 35.13 15.84
N ILE A 699 -25.31 34.66 15.97
CA ILE A 699 -24.19 35.34 16.62
C ILE A 699 -22.96 35.18 15.72
N ASP A 700 -22.72 36.15 14.86
CA ASP A 700 -21.49 36.21 14.05
C ASP A 700 -20.38 36.90 14.85
N ILE A 701 -19.14 36.39 14.76
CA ILE A 701 -17.99 36.83 15.56
C ILE A 701 -16.75 36.95 14.65
N ALA A 702 -15.94 37.98 14.88
CA ALA A 702 -14.60 38.10 14.32
C ALA A 702 -13.58 37.97 15.46
N LEU A 703 -12.63 37.04 15.36
CA LEU A 703 -11.54 36.90 16.33
C LEU A 703 -10.33 37.74 15.92
N GLU A 704 -9.62 38.29 16.89
CA GLU A 704 -8.37 39.05 16.68
C GLU A 704 -7.13 38.12 16.79
N LEU A 705 -6.16 38.29 15.90
CA LEU A 705 -4.90 37.52 15.85
C LEU A 705 -3.97 37.77 17.07
N ASP A 706 -3.25 36.73 17.51
CA ASP A 706 -2.25 36.80 18.58
C ASP A 706 -0.88 37.27 18.04
N ASP A 707 -0.59 38.56 18.24
CA ASP A 707 0.37 39.36 17.47
C ASP A 707 1.85 39.15 17.86
N SER A 708 2.41 37.97 17.54
CA SER A 708 3.75 37.54 18.00
C SER A 708 4.64 36.82 16.96
N LEU A 709 4.81 37.38 15.75
CA LEU A 709 5.77 36.88 14.75
C LEU A 709 6.57 37.97 14.01
N GLU A 710 7.80 37.65 13.58
CA GLU A 710 8.58 38.39 12.58
C GLU A 710 9.02 37.46 11.42
N GLU A 711 9.13 38.04 10.21
CA GLU A 711 9.20 37.38 8.90
C GLU A 711 10.61 37.41 8.26
N VAL A 712 11.04 36.33 7.58
CA VAL A 712 12.08 36.39 6.51
C VAL A 712 11.84 35.34 5.41
N VAL A 713 12.03 35.74 4.14
CA VAL A 713 11.78 34.97 2.89
C VAL A 713 12.95 34.03 2.50
N VAL A 714 12.67 33.00 1.68
CA VAL A 714 13.60 31.94 1.21
C VAL A 714 13.98 32.08 -0.28
N THR A 715 15.23 31.73 -0.63
CA THR A 715 15.67 31.43 -2.02
C THR A 715 16.54 30.15 -2.05
N ALA A 716 16.64 29.43 -3.18
CA ALA A 716 16.98 28.00 -3.17
C ALA A 716 17.69 27.42 -4.43
N PHE A 717 18.02 26.11 -4.33
CA PHE A 717 18.38 25.10 -5.38
C PHE A 717 19.85 24.85 -5.78
N GLY A 718 20.17 23.55 -5.95
CA GLY A 718 21.29 23.05 -6.78
C GLY A 718 21.79 21.62 -6.46
N ILE A 719 21.56 20.63 -7.34
CA ILE A 719 22.21 19.29 -7.34
C ILE A 719 22.51 18.85 -8.81
N LYS A 720 23.52 17.97 -9.01
CA LYS A 720 24.21 17.65 -10.29
C LYS A 720 24.24 16.14 -10.61
N ARG A 721 24.20 15.71 -11.90
CA ARG A 721 24.75 14.43 -12.45
C ARG A 721 24.66 14.40 -14.01
N VAL A 722 25.74 14.19 -14.78
CA VAL A 722 26.46 12.93 -15.21
C VAL A 722 25.86 12.24 -16.47
N ASN A 723 26.70 12.06 -17.50
CA ASN A 723 26.36 11.57 -18.85
C ASN A 723 26.98 10.20 -19.23
N LYS A 724 26.40 9.52 -20.24
CA LYS A 724 27.00 8.40 -21.02
C LYS A 724 26.55 8.52 -22.49
N ALA A 725 27.47 8.78 -23.42
CA ALA A 725 28.27 7.80 -24.19
C ALA A 725 27.55 7.26 -25.45
N LEU A 726 27.98 7.73 -26.63
CA LEU A 726 27.44 7.39 -27.95
C LEU A 726 28.23 6.25 -28.64
N GLY A 727 27.56 5.53 -29.55
CA GLY A 727 28.01 4.24 -30.07
C GLY A 727 28.90 4.25 -31.32
N TYR A 728 30.01 4.99 -31.32
CA TYR A 728 31.05 4.92 -32.36
C TYR A 728 32.44 4.79 -31.74
N THR A 729 33.35 4.07 -32.41
CA THR A 729 34.66 3.68 -31.85
C THR A 729 35.66 4.84 -31.92
N VAL A 730 35.63 5.71 -30.90
CA VAL A 730 36.61 6.78 -30.71
C VAL A 730 37.83 6.25 -29.96
N THR A 731 39.03 6.42 -30.52
CA THR A 731 40.24 6.26 -29.70
C THR A 731 40.39 7.50 -28.83
N THR A 732 40.23 7.34 -27.52
CA THR A 732 40.27 8.41 -26.54
C THR A 732 41.54 8.32 -25.70
N VAL A 733 42.24 9.43 -25.54
CA VAL A 733 43.38 9.58 -24.62
C VAL A 733 43.05 10.67 -23.60
N SER A 734 43.14 10.34 -22.32
CA SER A 734 42.89 11.24 -21.18
C SER A 734 44.19 11.88 -20.68
N SER A 735 44.10 13.01 -19.97
CA SER A 735 45.25 13.87 -19.62
C SER A 735 46.30 13.29 -18.66
N ASP A 736 46.11 12.10 -18.12
CA ASP A 736 46.87 11.57 -16.98
C ASP A 736 48.33 11.14 -17.30
N GLN A 737 48.88 11.55 -18.46
CA GLN A 737 50.21 11.19 -18.93
C GLN A 737 50.94 12.38 -19.56
N LEU A 738 52.21 12.56 -19.16
CA LEU A 738 52.98 13.81 -19.23
C LEU A 738 53.27 14.41 -20.64
N ASP A 739 52.86 13.75 -21.72
CA ASP A 739 53.00 14.21 -23.09
C ASP A 739 51.90 13.57 -23.96
N VAL A 740 50.69 14.12 -23.85
CA VAL A 740 49.47 13.57 -24.49
C VAL A 740 49.67 13.38 -26.00
N VAL A 741 50.38 14.29 -26.66
CA VAL A 741 50.59 14.29 -28.12
C VAL A 741 51.54 13.16 -28.53
N ARG A 742 52.66 12.96 -27.83
CA ARG A 742 53.53 11.80 -28.08
C ARG A 742 52.85 10.49 -27.71
N SER A 743 51.96 10.48 -26.72
CA SER A 743 51.26 9.25 -26.26
C SER A 743 50.27 8.64 -27.28
N LEU A 744 49.91 9.38 -28.34
CA LEU A 744 49.10 8.87 -29.46
C LEU A 744 49.83 7.79 -30.28
N VAL A 745 51.17 7.88 -30.36
CA VAL A 745 52.01 6.98 -31.16
C VAL A 745 51.88 5.55 -30.64
N GLY A 746 51.38 4.65 -31.47
CA GLY A 746 51.15 3.24 -31.13
C GLY A 746 49.89 2.95 -30.31
N ARG A 747 49.12 3.96 -29.88
CA ARG A 747 47.82 3.78 -29.21
C ARG A 747 46.63 4.01 -30.12
N ALA A 748 46.73 4.94 -31.06
CA ALA A 748 45.73 5.14 -32.10
C ALA A 748 46.19 4.45 -33.40
N ALA A 749 45.36 3.54 -33.92
CA ALA A 749 45.73 2.67 -35.03
C ALA A 749 45.94 3.46 -36.34
N GLY A 750 47.21 3.65 -36.72
CA GLY A 750 47.57 4.37 -37.94
C GLY A 750 47.83 5.87 -37.76
N VAL A 751 48.01 6.36 -36.53
CA VAL A 751 48.53 7.70 -36.26
C VAL A 751 50.06 7.68 -36.23
N GLN A 752 50.67 8.60 -36.96
CA GLN A 752 52.11 8.84 -36.99
C GLN A 752 52.39 10.29 -36.55
N VAL A 753 53.40 10.49 -35.71
CA VAL A 753 53.80 11.82 -35.23
C VAL A 753 55.28 12.04 -35.57
N THR A 754 55.59 13.14 -36.25
CA THR A 754 56.96 13.56 -36.58
C THR A 754 57.28 14.85 -35.83
N SER A 755 58.34 14.83 -35.00
CA SER A 755 58.79 16.01 -34.24
C SER A 755 60.01 16.64 -34.91
N SER A 756 60.07 17.97 -34.90
CA SER A 756 61.17 18.74 -35.52
C SER A 756 62.49 18.67 -34.75
N SER A 757 62.43 18.41 -33.44
CA SER A 757 63.59 18.07 -32.61
C SER A 757 63.17 17.27 -31.37
N GLY A 758 64.15 16.66 -30.68
CA GLY A 758 63.91 15.86 -29.46
C GLY A 758 63.60 16.66 -28.19
N ALA A 759 63.49 17.99 -28.26
CA ALA A 759 63.23 18.84 -27.11
C ALA A 759 61.79 18.70 -26.57
N VAL A 760 61.56 19.15 -25.33
CA VAL A 760 60.22 19.38 -24.80
C VAL A 760 59.70 20.71 -25.37
N GLY A 761 58.48 20.74 -25.90
CA GLY A 761 57.88 21.91 -26.56
C GLY A 761 58.24 22.10 -28.04
N ALA A 762 58.93 21.15 -28.69
CA ALA A 762 59.21 21.21 -30.12
C ALA A 762 57.95 20.91 -30.98
N SER A 763 57.76 21.69 -32.06
CA SER A 763 56.63 21.50 -32.99
C SER A 763 56.61 20.08 -33.55
N SER A 764 55.44 19.46 -33.50
CA SER A 764 55.22 18.06 -33.85
C SER A 764 54.04 17.96 -34.81
N SER A 765 54.22 17.36 -35.98
CA SER A 765 53.15 17.16 -36.96
C SER A 765 52.51 15.79 -36.78
N VAL A 766 51.19 15.73 -36.83
CA VAL A 766 50.40 14.49 -36.72
C VAL A 766 49.85 14.15 -38.10
N THR A 767 49.91 12.87 -38.49
CA THR A 767 49.35 12.34 -39.73
C THR A 767 48.60 11.04 -39.45
N ILE A 768 47.48 10.82 -40.14
CA ILE A 768 46.63 9.64 -39.99
C ILE A 768 46.64 8.87 -41.33
N ARG A 769 46.70 7.53 -41.29
CA ARG A 769 46.82 6.64 -42.47
C ARG A 769 46.00 7.08 -43.69
N GLY A 770 46.67 7.30 -44.82
CA GLY A 770 46.04 7.46 -46.13
C GLY A 770 46.60 8.62 -46.96
N ALA A 771 47.89 8.58 -47.34
CA ALA A 771 48.49 9.62 -48.17
C ALA A 771 47.97 9.56 -49.62
N ALA A 772 46.95 10.37 -49.93
CA ALA A 772 46.38 10.53 -51.26
C ALA A 772 46.54 11.97 -51.82
N SER A 773 47.45 12.77 -51.25
CA SER A 773 47.86 14.07 -51.76
C SER A 773 49.37 14.29 -51.56
N THR A 774 50.00 14.95 -52.53
CA THR A 774 51.44 15.31 -52.50
C THR A 774 51.68 16.71 -51.91
N SER A 775 50.64 17.43 -51.45
CA SER A 775 50.75 18.85 -51.08
C SER A 775 50.20 19.25 -49.71
N ASN A 776 49.32 18.48 -49.06
CA ASN A 776 48.93 18.72 -47.66
C ASN A 776 48.23 17.49 -47.06
N ASN A 777 48.79 16.89 -46.00
CA ASN A 777 48.28 15.69 -45.31
C ASN A 777 48.15 15.92 -43.78
N LYS A 778 47.62 17.08 -43.38
CA LYS A 778 47.30 17.40 -41.97
C LYS A 778 45.86 16.98 -41.66
N PRO A 779 45.56 16.36 -40.49
CA PRO A 779 44.19 16.13 -40.06
C PRO A 779 43.51 17.45 -39.68
N LEU A 780 42.18 17.48 -39.70
CA LEU A 780 41.40 18.60 -39.19
C LEU A 780 41.47 18.62 -37.65
N TYR A 781 41.90 19.73 -37.06
CA TYR A 781 41.87 19.91 -35.61
C TYR A 781 40.56 20.60 -35.20
N ILE A 782 39.96 20.12 -34.12
CA ILE A 782 38.76 20.71 -33.51
C ILE A 782 39.04 20.85 -32.01
N ILE A 783 38.85 22.03 -31.45
CA ILE A 783 39.03 22.32 -30.02
C ILE A 783 37.69 22.82 -29.48
N ASP A 784 37.13 22.08 -28.51
CA ASP A 784 35.84 22.38 -27.86
C ASP A 784 34.66 22.64 -28.84
N GLY A 785 34.72 22.03 -30.03
CA GLY A 785 33.73 22.15 -31.10
C GLY A 785 34.08 23.15 -32.21
N ILE A 786 35.13 23.96 -32.05
CA ILE A 786 35.59 24.96 -33.03
C ILE A 786 36.74 24.39 -33.86
N ILE A 787 36.72 24.58 -35.18
CA ILE A 787 37.81 24.16 -36.09
C ILE A 787 39.05 25.04 -35.85
N SER A 788 40.22 24.42 -35.74
CA SER A 788 41.54 25.08 -35.62
C SER A 788 42.43 24.76 -36.81
N GLU A 789 43.06 25.77 -37.40
CA GLU A 789 44.11 25.61 -38.42
C GLU A 789 45.50 25.33 -37.80
N SER A 790 45.69 25.72 -36.54
CA SER A 790 46.91 25.44 -35.75
C SER A 790 46.79 24.08 -35.06
N ASN A 791 47.92 23.39 -34.83
CA ASN A 791 47.91 22.16 -34.05
C ASN A 791 47.58 22.49 -32.57
N PRO A 792 46.65 21.79 -31.89
CA PRO A 792 46.38 21.96 -30.47
C PRO A 792 47.64 21.98 -29.58
N SER A 793 48.68 21.25 -29.98
CA SER A 793 50.00 21.20 -29.32
C SER A 793 50.75 22.54 -29.30
N GLU A 794 50.37 23.49 -30.17
CA GLU A 794 51.00 24.79 -30.37
C GLU A 794 50.22 25.92 -29.66
N ILE A 795 48.99 25.64 -29.20
CA ILE A 795 48.06 26.64 -28.64
C ILE A 795 47.40 26.23 -27.31
N LEU A 796 47.58 24.98 -26.84
CA LEU A 796 47.11 24.51 -25.54
C LEU A 796 48.25 23.89 -24.73
N SER A 797 48.37 24.28 -23.46
CA SER A 797 49.19 23.57 -22.47
C SER A 797 48.60 22.18 -22.19
N THR A 798 49.45 21.17 -21.98
CA THR A 798 49.03 19.77 -21.74
C THR A 798 48.02 19.64 -20.59
N ASP A 799 48.18 20.42 -19.52
CA ASP A 799 47.28 20.41 -18.36
C ASP A 799 45.86 20.97 -18.65
N ALA A 800 45.67 21.75 -19.72
CA ALA A 800 44.37 22.31 -20.08
C ALA A 800 43.48 21.31 -20.83
N ILE A 801 44.06 20.26 -21.42
CA ILE A 801 43.34 19.20 -22.14
C ILE A 801 42.70 18.24 -21.11
N ASP A 802 41.46 17.84 -21.34
CA ASP A 802 40.77 16.77 -20.59
C ASP A 802 40.88 15.44 -21.36
N SER A 803 40.51 15.48 -22.64
CA SER A 803 40.60 14.34 -23.55
C SER A 803 40.96 14.76 -24.98
N MET A 804 41.65 13.85 -25.68
CA MET A 804 41.84 13.91 -27.12
C MET A 804 41.22 12.67 -27.78
N HIS A 805 40.50 12.91 -28.87
CA HIS A 805 39.68 11.94 -29.58
C HIS A 805 40.09 11.92 -31.06
N VAL A 806 40.58 10.78 -31.55
CA VAL A 806 41.00 10.63 -32.95
C VAL A 806 39.96 9.86 -33.76
N LEU A 807 39.56 10.44 -34.89
CA LEU A 807 38.69 9.83 -35.90
C LEU A 807 39.50 9.46 -37.15
N SER A 808 39.25 8.26 -37.71
CA SER A 808 39.80 7.87 -39.02
C SER A 808 39.27 8.78 -40.13
N PRO A 809 39.96 8.86 -41.29
CA PRO A 809 39.46 9.57 -42.48
C PRO A 809 38.01 9.25 -42.86
N GLU A 810 37.57 8.01 -42.66
CA GLU A 810 36.20 7.55 -42.94
C GLU A 810 35.19 8.26 -42.03
N ASN A 811 35.40 8.17 -40.71
CA ASN A 811 34.54 8.79 -39.70
C ASN A 811 34.64 10.33 -39.72
N GLY A 812 35.83 10.85 -40.05
CA GLY A 812 36.08 12.27 -40.25
C GLY A 812 35.29 12.84 -41.43
N THR A 813 35.34 12.16 -42.58
CA THR A 813 34.59 12.56 -43.78
C THR A 813 33.07 12.47 -43.56
N ALA A 814 32.60 11.45 -42.84
CA ALA A 814 31.19 11.27 -42.53
C ALA A 814 30.59 12.38 -41.63
N LEU A 815 31.41 13.05 -40.82
CA LEU A 815 30.96 14.12 -39.90
C LEU A 815 31.34 15.53 -40.36
N TYR A 816 32.46 15.69 -41.08
CA TYR A 816 33.04 17.00 -41.43
C TYR A 816 33.33 17.17 -42.93
N GLY A 817 32.80 16.28 -43.77
CA GLY A 817 32.91 16.37 -45.23
C GLY A 817 34.35 16.31 -45.74
N ASN A 818 34.63 16.97 -46.86
CA ASN A 818 35.95 16.90 -47.51
C ASN A 818 37.11 17.37 -46.62
N SER A 819 36.86 18.26 -45.65
CA SER A 819 37.85 18.69 -44.66
C SER A 819 38.27 17.59 -43.68
N GLY A 820 37.42 16.57 -43.46
CA GLY A 820 37.72 15.40 -42.65
C GLY A 820 38.45 14.26 -43.38
N SER A 821 38.77 14.44 -44.67
CA SER A 821 39.38 13.42 -45.54
C SER A 821 40.80 12.98 -45.15
N SER A 822 41.50 13.77 -44.35
CA SER A 822 42.81 13.41 -43.75
C SER A 822 42.69 12.91 -42.29
N GLY A 823 41.46 12.60 -41.85
CA GLY A 823 41.14 12.30 -40.46
C GLY A 823 40.94 13.57 -39.61
N VAL A 824 40.43 13.38 -38.38
CA VAL A 824 40.04 14.49 -37.50
C VAL A 824 40.53 14.22 -36.08
N VAL A 825 41.07 15.24 -35.43
CA VAL A 825 41.54 15.22 -34.04
C VAL A 825 40.72 16.22 -33.24
N ILE A 826 39.80 15.72 -32.42
CA ILE A 826 38.95 16.53 -31.55
C ILE A 826 39.59 16.58 -30.16
N VAL A 827 39.77 17.77 -29.63
CA VAL A 827 40.31 18.05 -28.30
C VAL A 827 39.20 18.67 -27.46
N VAL A 828 39.01 18.12 -26.27
CA VAL A 828 38.13 18.69 -25.25
C VAL A 828 39.03 19.24 -24.14
N THR A 829 38.93 20.54 -23.86
CA THR A 829 39.63 21.16 -22.73
C THR A 829 38.83 20.99 -21.44
N LYS A 830 39.48 21.12 -20.29
CA LYS A 830 38.82 21.08 -18.98
C LYS A 830 37.83 22.23 -18.82
N GLU A 831 38.10 23.39 -19.42
CA GLU A 831 37.18 24.54 -19.45
C GLU A 831 36.02 24.32 -20.42
N GLY A 832 36.29 23.87 -21.64
CA GLY A 832 35.26 23.56 -22.64
C GLY A 832 34.34 22.42 -22.20
N LYS A 833 34.84 21.46 -21.43
CA LYS A 833 34.03 20.44 -20.76
C LYS A 833 33.06 21.03 -19.74
N VAL A 834 33.50 21.98 -18.90
CA VAL A 834 32.63 22.69 -17.95
C VAL A 834 31.59 23.51 -18.72
N LYS A 835 32.00 24.30 -19.72
CA LYS A 835 31.08 25.08 -20.57
C LYS A 835 30.07 24.20 -21.32
N ASN A 836 30.45 22.99 -21.74
CA ASN A 836 29.51 22.04 -22.34
C ASN A 836 28.60 21.37 -21.29
N GLU A 837 29.07 21.07 -20.07
CA GLU A 837 28.18 20.66 -18.96
C GLU A 837 27.17 21.77 -18.61
N GLU A 838 27.59 23.04 -18.66
CA GLU A 838 26.76 24.22 -18.40
C GLU A 838 25.78 24.48 -19.55
N ALA A 839 26.22 24.48 -20.81
CA ALA A 839 25.34 24.63 -21.97
C ALA A 839 24.33 23.48 -22.10
N ILE A 840 24.71 22.24 -21.73
CA ILE A 840 23.77 21.11 -21.64
C ILE A 840 22.79 21.32 -20.47
N LYS A 841 23.24 21.87 -19.34
CA LYS A 841 22.36 22.22 -18.20
C LYS A 841 21.38 23.33 -18.59
N GLU A 842 21.82 24.38 -19.28
CA GLU A 842 20.97 25.46 -19.79
C GLU A 842 19.99 24.97 -20.86
N LEU A 843 20.44 24.16 -21.82
CA LEU A 843 19.56 23.57 -22.82
C LEU A 843 18.51 22.64 -22.18
N ASN A 844 18.90 21.82 -21.21
CA ASN A 844 17.97 20.99 -20.44
C ASN A 844 17.01 21.83 -19.58
N GLN A 845 17.45 22.99 -19.07
CA GLN A 845 16.58 23.94 -18.37
C GLN A 845 15.55 24.53 -19.33
N GLN A 846 15.99 25.15 -20.44
CA GLN A 846 15.14 25.71 -21.50
C GLN A 846 14.15 24.69 -22.10
N ILE A 847 14.49 23.39 -22.05
CA ILE A 847 13.62 22.29 -22.46
C ILE A 847 12.66 21.86 -21.33
N ALA A 848 13.07 21.89 -20.06
CA ALA A 848 12.22 21.62 -18.90
C ALA A 848 11.21 22.74 -18.61
N ASP A 849 11.57 23.98 -18.94
CA ASP A 849 10.73 25.19 -18.88
C ASP A 849 9.55 25.13 -19.86
N LYS A 850 9.60 24.23 -20.87
CA LYS A 850 8.49 23.98 -21.79
C LYS A 850 7.29 23.24 -21.19
N ILE A 851 7.35 22.81 -19.92
CA ILE A 851 6.22 22.17 -19.22
C ILE A 851 6.01 22.89 -17.89
N GLU A 852 5.07 23.83 -17.85
CA GLU A 852 4.63 24.50 -16.61
C GLU A 852 3.61 23.62 -15.90
N LEU A 853 3.68 23.49 -14.57
CA LEU A 853 2.76 22.65 -13.78
C LEU A 853 2.33 23.38 -12.50
N LYS A 854 1.03 23.32 -12.17
CA LYS A 854 0.47 23.82 -10.90
C LYS A 854 1.01 22.94 -9.77
N ALA A 855 1.65 23.55 -8.76
CA ALA A 855 2.21 22.81 -7.63
C ALA A 855 1.16 22.58 -6.55
N TRP A 856 1.06 21.35 -6.03
CA TRP A 856 0.18 21.04 -4.90
C TRP A 856 0.67 21.76 -3.63
N ASN A 857 -0.19 22.56 -3.01
CA ASN A 857 0.11 23.30 -1.78
C ASN A 857 -1.16 23.55 -0.94
N PRO A 858 -1.63 22.55 -0.18
CA PRO A 858 -2.87 22.66 0.57
C PRO A 858 -2.68 23.44 1.86
N ASP A 859 -3.68 24.24 2.22
CA ASP A 859 -3.69 25.00 3.47
C ASP A 859 -4.20 24.12 4.62
N THR A 860 -3.30 23.41 5.31
CA THR A 860 -3.66 22.47 6.39
C THR A 860 -3.08 22.90 7.74
N PRO A 861 -3.79 22.68 8.88
CA PRO A 861 -3.29 23.05 10.20
C PRO A 861 -1.95 22.39 10.54
N TYR A 862 -1.74 21.14 10.16
CA TYR A 862 -0.49 20.43 10.41
C TYR A 862 0.67 20.96 9.56
N LEU A 863 0.46 21.36 8.30
CA LEU A 863 1.53 22.00 7.51
C LEU A 863 1.91 23.36 8.12
N LYS A 864 0.95 24.19 8.54
CA LYS A 864 1.23 25.46 9.25
C LYS A 864 2.09 25.26 10.50
N VAL A 865 1.89 24.15 11.23
CA VAL A 865 2.72 23.79 12.39
C VAL A 865 4.15 23.40 11.99
N LEU A 866 4.34 22.67 10.89
CA LEU A 866 5.68 22.29 10.41
C LEU A 866 6.43 23.43 9.71
N GLU A 867 5.70 24.37 9.08
CA GLU A 867 6.30 25.51 8.36
C GLU A 867 6.94 26.54 9.29
N LYS A 868 6.39 26.71 10.51
CA LYS A 868 6.99 27.52 11.59
C LYS A 868 8.39 27.06 12.00
N GLU A 869 8.71 25.78 11.82
CA GLU A 869 10.03 25.24 12.19
C GLU A 869 11.11 25.66 11.21
N LYS A 870 12.21 26.25 11.71
CA LYS A 870 13.28 26.82 10.88
C LYS A 870 14.28 25.78 10.33
N SER A 871 14.29 24.55 10.85
CA SER A 871 15.16 23.45 10.38
C SER A 871 14.36 22.23 9.92
N VAL A 872 15.01 21.36 9.15
CA VAL A 872 14.44 20.08 8.72
C VAL A 872 14.29 19.12 9.91
N GLU A 873 15.25 19.17 10.83
CA GLU A 873 15.35 18.32 12.01
C GLU A 873 14.26 18.68 13.03
N ALA A 874 14.03 19.97 13.30
CA ALA A 874 12.96 20.42 14.20
C ALA A 874 11.58 20.13 13.58
N ALA A 875 11.40 20.38 12.28
CA ALA A 875 10.18 19.98 11.58
C ALA A 875 9.92 18.46 11.63
N TYR A 876 10.96 17.63 11.56
CA TYR A 876 10.80 16.17 11.68
C TYR A 876 10.44 15.73 13.10
N ILE A 877 11.04 16.35 14.13
CA ILE A 877 10.61 16.15 15.52
C ILE A 877 9.14 16.56 15.67
N LYS A 878 8.75 17.72 15.12
CA LYS A 878 7.38 18.22 15.24
C LYS A 878 6.35 17.36 14.50
N TYR A 879 6.73 16.79 13.34
CA TYR A 879 5.95 15.75 12.67
C TYR A 879 5.75 14.51 13.56
N LEU A 880 6.80 14.03 14.23
CA LEU A 880 6.72 12.85 15.10
C LEU A 880 5.83 13.09 16.33
N GLU A 881 5.77 14.32 16.85
CA GLU A 881 4.82 14.73 17.88
C GLU A 881 3.37 14.67 17.39
N ILE A 882 3.02 15.38 16.32
CA ILE A 882 1.61 15.51 15.87
C ILE A 882 1.08 14.28 15.12
N ARG A 883 1.95 13.34 14.74
CA ARG A 883 1.58 12.12 13.98
C ARG A 883 0.59 11.20 14.72
N SER A 884 0.48 11.26 16.05
CA SER A 884 -0.58 10.52 16.76
C SER A 884 -1.99 10.94 16.33
N ASP A 885 -2.16 12.23 16.07
CA ASP A 885 -3.47 12.87 15.99
C ASP A 885 -4.03 12.76 14.56
N TYR A 886 -3.11 12.62 13.59
CA TYR A 886 -3.40 12.35 12.17
C TYR A 886 -3.02 10.92 11.74
N ALA A 887 -2.83 10.00 12.69
CA ALA A 887 -2.27 8.67 12.44
C ALA A 887 -3.01 7.86 11.36
N ASN A 888 -4.34 8.02 11.30
CA ASN A 888 -5.25 7.31 10.40
C ASN A 888 -5.65 8.17 9.19
N VAL A 889 -4.93 9.27 8.89
CA VAL A 889 -5.27 10.21 7.81
C VAL A 889 -4.27 10.07 6.65
N PRO A 890 -4.59 9.32 5.58
CA PRO A 890 -3.73 9.18 4.39
C PRO A 890 -3.15 10.49 3.84
N ALA A 891 -3.97 11.54 3.79
CA ALA A 891 -3.58 12.87 3.32
C ALA A 891 -2.39 13.48 4.08
N PHE A 892 -2.30 13.25 5.40
CA PHE A 892 -1.23 13.78 6.25
C PHE A 892 0.15 13.26 5.83
N TYR A 893 0.29 11.96 5.58
CA TYR A 893 1.57 11.39 5.15
C TYR A 893 1.97 11.84 3.73
N LEU A 894 0.98 12.06 2.85
CA LEU A 894 1.20 12.56 1.49
C LEU A 894 1.70 14.01 1.49
N ASP A 895 1.00 14.89 2.20
CA ASP A 895 1.30 16.33 2.27
C ASP A 895 2.62 16.60 3.03
N VAL A 896 2.85 15.91 4.16
CA VAL A 896 4.09 16.08 4.93
C VAL A 896 5.30 15.52 4.17
N ALA A 897 5.13 14.47 3.36
CA ALA A 897 6.19 14.01 2.47
C ALA A 897 6.54 15.06 1.40
N ASP A 898 5.54 15.67 0.75
CA ASP A 898 5.75 16.78 -0.19
C ASP A 898 6.46 17.97 0.48
N PHE A 899 6.09 18.32 1.72
CA PHE A 899 6.77 19.35 2.52
C PHE A 899 8.26 19.03 2.74
N PHE A 900 8.62 17.80 3.10
CA PHE A 900 10.02 17.43 3.28
C PHE A 900 10.81 17.40 1.96
N ASP A 901 10.21 17.04 0.82
CA ASP A 901 10.90 17.11 -0.48
C ASP A 901 11.01 18.55 -1.02
N LYS A 902 9.99 19.41 -0.77
CA LYS A 902 10.08 20.87 -0.94
C LYS A 902 11.30 21.41 -0.18
N ARG A 903 11.47 21.03 1.10
CA ARG A 903 12.66 21.32 1.93
C ARG A 903 13.91 20.46 1.62
N LYS A 904 13.92 19.73 0.49
CA LYS A 904 15.05 18.93 -0.05
C LYS A 904 15.51 17.75 0.81
N SER A 905 14.75 17.39 1.84
CA SER A 905 14.99 16.22 2.70
C SER A 905 14.31 14.96 2.16
N SER A 906 14.68 14.58 0.93
CA SER A 906 14.04 13.45 0.22
C SER A 906 14.08 12.13 1.01
N LYS A 907 15.12 11.90 1.83
CA LYS A 907 15.18 10.74 2.75
C LYS A 907 14.05 10.71 3.78
N ILE A 908 13.69 11.88 4.33
CA ILE A 908 12.58 11.99 5.29
C ILE A 908 11.26 11.92 4.53
N ALA A 909 11.13 12.62 3.40
CA ALA A 909 9.94 12.56 2.55
C ALA A 909 9.53 11.12 2.18
N ILE A 910 10.49 10.31 1.71
CA ILE A 910 10.25 8.90 1.36
C ILE A 910 9.92 8.07 2.61
N ARG A 911 10.52 8.35 3.77
CA ARG A 911 10.16 7.66 5.03
C ARG A 911 8.73 7.96 5.46
N VAL A 912 8.38 9.24 5.57
CA VAL A 912 7.04 9.72 5.91
C VAL A 912 6.00 9.11 4.96
N LEU A 913 6.25 9.19 3.65
CA LEU A 913 5.39 8.61 2.61
C LEU A 913 5.20 7.10 2.79
N THR A 914 6.26 6.35 3.11
CA THR A 914 6.17 4.89 3.27
C THR A 914 5.41 4.42 4.52
N ASN A 915 4.95 5.29 5.42
CA ASN A 915 3.97 4.90 6.44
C ASN A 915 2.60 4.57 5.82
N LEU A 916 2.29 5.07 4.61
CA LEU A 916 0.97 4.94 3.98
C LEU A 916 0.55 3.47 3.75
N ILE A 917 1.52 2.57 3.53
CA ILE A 917 1.29 1.13 3.38
C ILE A 917 1.06 0.39 4.72
N GLU A 918 1.17 1.09 5.84
CA GLU A 918 0.95 0.56 7.20
C GLU A 918 -0.35 1.10 7.82
N VAL A 919 -1.04 2.05 7.18
CA VAL A 919 -2.32 2.62 7.65
C VAL A 919 -3.49 1.66 7.45
N ASP A 920 -3.60 1.02 6.27
CA ASP A 920 -4.61 -0.01 6.00
C ASP A 920 -4.00 -1.13 5.13
N LEU A 921 -3.63 -2.24 5.78
CA LEU A 921 -2.94 -3.37 5.16
C LEU A 921 -3.83 -4.03 4.10
N ASN A 922 -3.34 -4.09 2.86
CA ASN A 922 -4.05 -4.53 1.64
C ASN A 922 -5.01 -3.48 1.02
N ASN A 923 -4.94 -2.21 1.42
CA ASN A 923 -5.65 -1.13 0.73
C ASN A 923 -4.96 -0.81 -0.62
N HIS A 924 -5.49 -1.38 -1.69
CA HIS A 924 -4.97 -1.20 -3.05
C HIS A 924 -4.98 0.25 -3.56
N GLU A 925 -5.94 1.09 -3.16
CA GLU A 925 -6.06 2.49 -3.62
C GLU A 925 -4.98 3.37 -2.96
N LEU A 926 -4.73 3.15 -1.66
CA LEU A 926 -3.58 3.74 -0.95
C LEU A 926 -2.24 3.22 -1.47
N THR A 927 -2.16 1.92 -1.79
CA THR A 927 -0.95 1.31 -2.35
C THR A 927 -0.66 1.85 -3.76
N LYS A 928 -1.69 2.08 -4.58
CA LYS A 928 -1.60 2.71 -5.91
C LYS A 928 -1.17 4.19 -5.80
N ALA A 929 -1.76 4.95 -4.88
CA ALA A 929 -1.33 6.33 -4.56
C ALA A 929 0.12 6.42 -4.06
N LEU A 930 0.56 5.47 -3.22
CA LEU A 930 1.97 5.35 -2.80
C LEU A 930 2.89 5.13 -4.01
N GLY A 931 2.50 4.25 -4.95
CA GLY A 931 3.22 4.04 -6.21
C GLY A 931 3.36 5.33 -7.03
N TYR A 932 2.26 6.10 -7.15
CA TYR A 932 2.24 7.36 -7.90
C TYR A 932 3.18 8.41 -7.27
N LYS A 933 3.19 8.53 -5.93
CA LYS A 933 4.12 9.42 -5.21
C LYS A 933 5.57 8.94 -5.26
N LEU A 934 5.83 7.63 -5.25
CA LEU A 934 7.17 7.08 -5.43
C LEU A 934 7.70 7.32 -6.86
N GLU A 935 6.87 7.24 -7.90
CA GLU A 935 7.23 7.69 -9.25
C GLU A 935 7.57 9.18 -9.30
N TYR A 936 6.77 10.03 -8.63
CA TYR A 936 7.00 11.48 -8.53
C TYR A 936 8.33 11.81 -7.85
N PHE A 937 8.65 11.15 -6.73
CA PHE A 937 9.96 11.21 -6.06
C PHE A 937 11.06 10.39 -6.76
N LYS A 938 10.79 9.81 -7.95
CA LYS A 938 11.72 9.05 -8.80
C LYS A 938 12.33 7.80 -8.13
N GLN A 939 11.64 7.25 -7.13
CA GLN A 939 12.01 6.04 -6.39
C GLN A 939 11.54 4.77 -7.09
N TYR A 940 11.89 4.61 -8.36
CA TYR A 940 11.36 3.54 -9.22
C TYR A 940 11.62 2.12 -8.69
N GLU A 941 12.71 1.89 -7.95
CA GLU A 941 12.96 0.60 -7.27
C GLU A 941 11.89 0.26 -6.20
N LEU A 942 11.39 1.26 -5.47
CA LEU A 942 10.31 1.09 -4.49
C LEU A 942 8.94 1.05 -5.19
N ALA A 943 8.72 1.90 -6.20
CA ALA A 943 7.49 1.90 -6.99
C ALA A 943 7.22 0.53 -7.65
N VAL A 944 8.26 -0.15 -8.14
CA VAL A 944 8.16 -1.54 -8.65
C VAL A 944 7.62 -2.48 -7.58
N ILE A 945 8.16 -2.46 -6.35
CA ILE A 945 7.71 -3.37 -5.28
C ILE A 945 6.27 -3.05 -4.86
N VAL A 946 5.93 -1.76 -4.80
CA VAL A 946 4.58 -1.30 -4.46
C VAL A 946 3.57 -1.69 -5.55
N TYR A 947 3.89 -1.57 -6.85
CA TYR A 947 3.02 -2.03 -7.93
C TYR A 947 2.99 -3.57 -8.07
N GLU A 948 4.07 -4.30 -7.72
CA GLU A 948 4.02 -5.76 -7.54
C GLU A 948 2.97 -6.13 -6.47
N LYS A 949 2.86 -5.33 -5.39
CA LYS A 949 1.80 -5.49 -4.38
C LYS A 949 0.41 -5.08 -4.87
N VAL A 950 0.25 -3.96 -5.58
CA VAL A 950 -1.05 -3.61 -6.20
C VAL A 950 -1.53 -4.74 -7.11
N LEU A 951 -0.64 -5.34 -7.91
CA LEU A 951 -0.98 -6.45 -8.81
C LEU A 951 -1.32 -7.76 -8.07
N GLU A 952 -0.75 -8.03 -6.88
CA GLU A 952 -1.20 -9.14 -6.01
C GLU A 952 -2.64 -8.91 -5.51
N LEU A 953 -2.99 -7.66 -5.18
CA LEU A 953 -4.31 -7.26 -4.67
C LEU A 953 -5.37 -7.11 -5.77
N ARG A 954 -4.93 -6.81 -7.00
CA ARG A 954 -5.75 -6.51 -8.19
C ARG A 954 -5.23 -7.20 -9.47
N PRO A 955 -5.16 -8.54 -9.48
CA PRO A 955 -4.71 -9.33 -10.64
C PRO A 955 -5.69 -9.34 -11.82
N GLU A 956 -6.85 -8.69 -11.72
CA GLU A 956 -7.81 -8.44 -12.78
C GLU A 956 -7.67 -7.06 -13.46
N GLU A 957 -7.26 -6.02 -12.73
CA GLU A 957 -7.24 -4.63 -13.23
C GLU A 957 -6.11 -4.42 -14.26
N PRO A 958 -6.38 -4.14 -15.55
CA PRO A 958 -5.34 -3.92 -16.56
C PRO A 958 -4.43 -2.73 -16.24
N GLN A 959 -4.94 -1.68 -15.60
CA GLN A 959 -4.15 -0.53 -15.12
C GLN A 959 -3.01 -0.98 -14.19
N SER A 960 -3.27 -1.94 -13.30
CA SER A 960 -2.27 -2.48 -12.35
C SER A 960 -1.16 -3.29 -13.05
N TYR A 961 -1.42 -3.86 -14.24
CA TYR A 961 -0.35 -4.42 -15.10
C TYR A 961 0.45 -3.30 -15.78
N ARG A 962 -0.21 -2.22 -16.21
CA ARG A 962 0.42 -1.10 -16.93
C ARG A 962 1.35 -0.28 -16.02
N ASP A 963 0.91 0.10 -14.83
CA ASP A 963 1.73 0.83 -13.86
C ASP A 963 3.03 0.08 -13.53
N LEU A 964 2.91 -1.22 -13.22
CA LEU A 964 4.07 -2.07 -12.99
C LEU A 964 4.98 -2.17 -14.23
N ALA A 965 4.41 -2.22 -15.43
CA ALA A 965 5.19 -2.24 -16.66
C ALA A 965 5.99 -0.95 -16.91
N LEU A 966 5.40 0.22 -16.61
CA LEU A 966 6.07 1.52 -16.72
C LEU A 966 7.17 1.67 -15.65
N ALA A 967 6.93 1.22 -14.42
CA ALA A 967 7.94 1.17 -13.38
C ALA A 967 9.09 0.19 -13.72
N TYR A 968 8.79 -0.97 -14.30
CA TYR A 968 9.81 -1.87 -14.85
C TYR A 968 10.60 -1.26 -16.02
N GLU A 969 10.01 -0.40 -16.86
CA GLU A 969 10.79 0.34 -17.86
C GLU A 969 11.77 1.30 -17.16
N ALA A 970 11.30 2.05 -16.15
CA ALA A 970 12.10 3.05 -15.45
C ALA A 970 13.33 2.45 -14.72
N VAL A 971 13.22 1.23 -14.16
CA VAL A 971 14.38 0.49 -13.60
C VAL A 971 15.19 -0.31 -14.64
N GLY A 972 14.85 -0.19 -15.93
CA GLY A 972 15.57 -0.84 -17.04
C GLY A 972 15.26 -2.34 -17.23
N ALA A 973 14.21 -2.87 -16.60
CA ALA A 973 13.75 -4.26 -16.68
C ALA A 973 12.85 -4.52 -17.91
N TYR A 974 13.24 -3.99 -19.07
CA TYR A 974 12.40 -3.87 -20.28
C TYR A 974 11.67 -5.15 -20.73
N GLN A 975 12.24 -6.35 -20.50
CA GLN A 975 11.55 -7.58 -20.85
C GLN A 975 10.29 -7.79 -19.99
N LYS A 976 10.35 -7.56 -18.68
CA LYS A 976 9.16 -7.64 -17.81
C LYS A 976 8.11 -6.59 -18.22
N SER A 977 8.55 -5.38 -18.54
CA SER A 977 7.70 -4.30 -19.05
C SER A 977 6.97 -4.72 -20.34
N PHE A 978 7.69 -5.29 -21.30
CA PHE A 978 7.12 -5.84 -22.53
C PHE A 978 6.14 -6.97 -22.26
N ASP A 979 6.49 -7.92 -21.38
CA ASP A 979 5.66 -9.10 -21.10
C ASP A 979 4.31 -8.71 -20.44
N LEU A 980 4.28 -7.66 -19.62
CA LEU A 980 3.05 -7.11 -19.04
C LEU A 980 2.23 -6.31 -20.05
N LEU A 981 2.81 -5.33 -20.75
CA LEU A 981 2.10 -4.54 -21.78
C LEU A 981 1.54 -5.43 -22.90
N PHE A 982 2.27 -6.48 -23.31
CA PHE A 982 1.81 -7.44 -24.30
C PHE A 982 0.61 -8.27 -23.83
N LYS A 983 0.42 -8.46 -22.50
CA LYS A 983 -0.74 -9.13 -21.90
C LYS A 983 -2.01 -8.26 -21.90
N ILE A 984 -1.85 -6.94 -21.88
CA ILE A 984 -2.96 -5.99 -22.08
C ILE A 984 -3.29 -5.97 -23.59
N TYR A 985 -2.31 -5.63 -24.42
CA TYR A 985 -2.42 -5.54 -25.89
C TYR A 985 -3.01 -6.79 -26.59
N ASN A 986 -2.84 -8.00 -26.06
CA ASN A 986 -3.41 -9.21 -26.67
C ASN A 986 -4.80 -9.60 -26.13
N GLY A 987 -5.44 -8.74 -25.33
CA GLY A 987 -6.77 -8.97 -24.75
C GLY A 987 -6.82 -10.12 -23.73
N ALA A 988 -5.68 -10.52 -23.15
CA ALA A 988 -5.64 -11.63 -22.18
C ALA A 988 -6.13 -11.25 -20.76
N LEU A 989 -6.76 -10.08 -20.62
CA LEU A 989 -7.45 -9.62 -19.41
C LEU A 989 -8.97 -9.43 -19.61
N LEU A 990 -9.46 -9.35 -20.86
CA LEU A 990 -10.89 -9.18 -21.18
C LEU A 990 -11.78 -10.27 -20.56
N GLU A 991 -11.27 -11.49 -20.37
CA GLU A 991 -11.99 -12.57 -19.69
C GLU A 991 -12.36 -12.22 -18.23
N LYS A 992 -11.54 -11.36 -17.59
CA LYS A 992 -11.71 -10.89 -16.20
C LYS A 992 -12.44 -9.57 -16.06
N ASP A 993 -12.51 -8.74 -17.11
CA ASP A 993 -13.26 -7.48 -17.05
C ASP A 993 -14.75 -7.75 -17.31
N VAL A 994 -15.49 -8.06 -16.24
CA VAL A 994 -16.86 -8.58 -16.31
C VAL A 994 -17.90 -7.52 -16.69
N ASN A 995 -17.56 -6.22 -16.70
CA ASN A 995 -18.46 -5.14 -17.11
C ASN A 995 -17.75 -4.06 -17.96
N GLU A 996 -16.68 -4.42 -18.70
CA GLU A 996 -15.88 -3.50 -19.55
C GLU A 996 -15.37 -2.22 -18.86
N LEU A 997 -15.04 -2.30 -17.57
CA LEU A 997 -14.62 -1.18 -16.71
C LEU A 997 -13.25 -0.56 -17.10
N PHE A 998 -12.55 -1.14 -18.07
CA PHE A 998 -11.26 -0.67 -18.57
C PHE A 998 -11.21 -0.56 -20.10
N TYR A 999 -12.37 -0.45 -20.76
CA TYR A 999 -12.48 -0.39 -22.22
C TYR A 999 -11.51 0.63 -22.85
N GLY A 1000 -10.63 0.17 -23.74
CA GLY A 1000 -9.72 1.04 -24.49
C GLY A 1000 -8.32 1.21 -23.89
N ILE A 1001 -8.07 0.70 -22.67
CA ILE A 1001 -6.72 0.72 -22.09
C ILE A 1001 -5.68 -0.04 -22.94
N GLU A 1002 -6.14 -1.02 -23.73
CA GLU A 1002 -5.32 -1.72 -24.73
C GLU A 1002 -4.74 -0.79 -25.79
N ALA A 1003 -5.47 0.26 -26.18
CA ALA A 1003 -5.06 1.23 -27.18
C ALA A 1003 -3.87 2.08 -26.67
N ILE A 1004 -3.94 2.51 -25.41
CA ILE A 1004 -2.87 3.24 -24.72
C ILE A 1004 -1.67 2.31 -24.46
N ALA A 1005 -1.92 1.07 -24.05
CA ALA A 1005 -0.87 0.05 -23.91
C ALA A 1005 -0.17 -0.27 -25.25
N PHE A 1006 -0.89 -0.23 -26.38
CA PHE A 1006 -0.32 -0.39 -27.72
C PHE A 1006 0.64 0.76 -28.11
N VAL A 1007 0.31 2.01 -27.76
CA VAL A 1007 1.18 3.18 -27.96
C VAL A 1007 2.47 3.06 -27.14
N GLU A 1008 2.36 2.62 -25.88
CA GLU A 1008 3.50 2.42 -24.97
C GLU A 1008 4.38 1.23 -25.38
N LEU A 1009 3.77 0.10 -25.72
CA LEU A 1009 4.44 -1.08 -26.25
C LEU A 1009 5.17 -0.80 -27.56
N SER A 1010 4.57 0.03 -28.43
CA SER A 1010 5.19 0.47 -29.68
C SER A 1010 6.43 1.34 -29.44
N ARG A 1011 6.38 2.29 -28.49
CA ARG A 1011 7.55 3.06 -28.06
C ARG A 1011 8.64 2.16 -27.45
N LEU A 1012 8.27 1.28 -26.51
CA LEU A 1012 9.19 0.36 -25.83
C LEU A 1012 9.94 -0.54 -26.84
N VAL A 1013 9.23 -1.10 -27.82
CA VAL A 1013 9.83 -1.94 -28.87
C VAL A 1013 10.79 -1.16 -29.77
N ASN A 1014 10.47 0.09 -30.12
CA ASN A 1014 11.34 0.90 -30.98
C ASN A 1014 12.58 1.44 -30.24
N ASN A 1015 12.41 1.94 -29.01
CA ASN A 1015 13.52 2.45 -28.20
C ASN A 1015 14.44 1.34 -27.67
N HIS A 1016 13.88 0.18 -27.32
CA HIS A 1016 14.61 -0.86 -26.56
C HIS A 1016 14.57 -2.27 -27.18
N GLY A 1017 14.04 -2.45 -28.39
CA GLY A 1017 13.90 -3.75 -29.08
C GLY A 1017 15.18 -4.59 -29.28
N LYS A 1018 16.38 -3.99 -29.14
CA LYS A 1018 17.66 -4.73 -29.09
C LYS A 1018 17.87 -5.50 -27.78
N ARG A 1019 17.14 -5.15 -26.71
CA ARG A 1019 17.16 -5.77 -25.38
C ARG A 1019 15.93 -6.67 -25.11
N LEU A 1020 15.06 -6.87 -26.11
CA LEU A 1020 13.80 -7.60 -26.00
C LEU A 1020 13.80 -8.90 -26.82
N LYS A 1021 13.16 -9.96 -26.30
CA LYS A 1021 13.01 -11.28 -26.93
C LYS A 1021 11.86 -11.30 -27.95
N LEU A 1022 11.94 -10.47 -28.99
CA LEU A 1022 10.87 -10.28 -29.98
C LEU A 1022 10.95 -11.25 -31.16
N ASN A 1023 9.81 -11.81 -31.56
CA ASN A 1023 9.67 -12.62 -32.78
C ASN A 1023 9.59 -11.74 -34.05
N LYS A 1024 9.71 -12.36 -35.24
CA LYS A 1024 9.71 -11.63 -36.53
C LYS A 1024 8.43 -10.84 -36.82
N LYS A 1025 7.26 -11.30 -36.35
CA LYS A 1025 5.98 -10.56 -36.53
C LYS A 1025 5.95 -9.34 -35.62
N GLN A 1026 6.27 -9.49 -34.33
CA GLN A 1026 6.32 -8.40 -33.35
C GLN A 1026 7.26 -7.27 -33.79
N LYS A 1027 8.49 -7.60 -34.23
CA LYS A 1027 9.46 -6.62 -34.75
C LYS A 1027 8.98 -5.85 -35.98
N ASN A 1028 8.07 -6.42 -36.77
CA ASN A 1028 7.53 -5.78 -37.96
C ASN A 1028 6.25 -4.98 -37.68
N PHE A 1029 5.45 -5.39 -36.69
CA PHE A 1029 4.14 -4.80 -36.39
C PHE A 1029 4.25 -3.50 -35.59
N PHE A 1030 5.00 -3.50 -34.49
CA PHE A 1030 5.15 -2.34 -33.60
C PHE A 1030 5.99 -1.23 -34.26
N LYS A 1031 5.33 -0.32 -34.98
CA LYS A 1031 5.95 0.83 -35.64
C LYS A 1031 6.19 2.00 -34.67
N PRO A 1032 7.17 2.87 -34.93
CA PRO A 1032 7.35 4.07 -34.12
C PRO A 1032 6.22 5.07 -34.41
N LEU A 1033 5.53 5.50 -33.35
CA LEU A 1033 4.46 6.51 -33.37
C LEU A 1033 4.89 7.79 -32.61
N PRO A 1034 5.96 8.49 -33.02
CA PRO A 1034 6.47 9.64 -32.29
C PRO A 1034 5.57 10.87 -32.44
N VAL A 1035 5.22 11.50 -31.32
CA VAL A 1035 4.34 12.68 -31.27
C VAL A 1035 5.06 13.88 -30.64
N ASP A 1036 4.58 15.10 -30.90
CA ASP A 1036 5.17 16.31 -30.33
C ASP A 1036 4.70 16.54 -28.89
N VAL A 1037 3.41 16.27 -28.61
CA VAL A 1037 2.79 16.26 -27.28
C VAL A 1037 2.16 14.89 -27.03
N ARG A 1038 2.35 14.35 -25.82
CA ARG A 1038 1.47 13.33 -25.22
C ARG A 1038 1.18 13.75 -23.78
N VAL A 1039 -0.07 13.63 -23.34
CA VAL A 1039 -0.48 13.81 -21.94
C VAL A 1039 -1.21 12.53 -21.55
N VAL A 1040 -0.92 12.01 -20.36
CA VAL A 1040 -1.64 10.86 -19.79
C VAL A 1040 -1.99 11.19 -18.35
N ILE A 1041 -3.22 10.89 -17.95
CA ILE A 1041 -3.66 10.96 -16.55
C ILE A 1041 -3.97 9.56 -16.03
N ASP A 1042 -3.65 9.30 -14.76
CA ASP A 1042 -3.92 8.03 -14.08
C ASP A 1042 -4.43 8.34 -12.67
N TRP A 1043 -5.54 7.75 -12.20
CA TRP A 1043 -6.07 7.96 -10.84
C TRP A 1043 -6.11 6.68 -10.00
N ASN A 1044 -6.19 6.84 -8.68
CA ASN A 1044 -6.05 5.75 -7.70
C ASN A 1044 -7.39 5.14 -7.21
N HIS A 1045 -8.53 5.66 -7.65
CA HIS A 1045 -9.88 5.24 -7.22
C HIS A 1045 -10.69 4.62 -8.37
N LYS A 1046 -11.48 3.58 -8.07
CA LYS A 1046 -12.26 2.81 -9.08
C LYS A 1046 -13.64 3.40 -9.43
N GLU A 1047 -14.18 4.23 -8.55
CA GLU A 1047 -15.55 4.76 -8.62
C GLU A 1047 -15.46 6.28 -8.58
N THR A 1048 -14.83 6.84 -9.61
CA THR A 1048 -14.41 8.24 -9.72
C THR A 1048 -14.22 8.55 -11.20
N ASP A 1049 -14.92 9.57 -11.67
CA ASP A 1049 -14.97 10.01 -13.06
C ASP A 1049 -14.10 11.27 -13.24
N ILE A 1050 -13.18 11.27 -14.22
CA ILE A 1050 -12.12 12.27 -14.40
C ILE A 1050 -11.80 12.48 -15.90
N ASP A 1051 -12.43 13.50 -16.46
CA ASP A 1051 -12.27 14.01 -17.84
C ASP A 1051 -10.86 14.64 -18.06
N LEU A 1052 -10.09 14.22 -19.07
CA LEU A 1052 -8.88 14.90 -19.52
C LEU A 1052 -9.18 15.94 -20.61
N TRP A 1053 -8.95 17.23 -20.34
CA TRP A 1053 -9.19 18.30 -21.31
C TRP A 1053 -7.89 19.01 -21.76
N VAL A 1054 -7.76 19.26 -23.07
CA VAL A 1054 -6.59 19.95 -23.64
C VAL A 1054 -7.01 21.08 -24.57
N ILE A 1055 -6.65 22.32 -24.25
CA ILE A 1055 -6.92 23.51 -25.09
C ILE A 1055 -5.67 23.88 -25.89
N ASP A 1056 -5.82 23.98 -27.22
CA ASP A 1056 -4.72 24.28 -28.13
C ASP A 1056 -4.43 25.80 -28.30
N PRO A 1057 -3.27 26.19 -28.90
CA PRO A 1057 -2.95 27.58 -29.25
C PRO A 1057 -3.84 28.24 -30.32
N SER A 1058 -4.98 27.66 -30.67
CA SER A 1058 -6.05 28.27 -31.47
C SER A 1058 -7.33 28.55 -30.68
N GLY A 1059 -7.43 28.02 -29.45
CA GLY A 1059 -8.62 28.07 -28.60
C GLY A 1059 -9.56 26.87 -28.77
N GLU A 1060 -9.09 25.78 -29.38
CA GLU A 1060 -9.87 24.56 -29.60
C GLU A 1060 -9.66 23.60 -28.42
N LYS A 1061 -10.74 23.28 -27.68
CA LYS A 1061 -10.74 22.32 -26.55
C LYS A 1061 -10.95 20.91 -27.09
N CYS A 1062 -9.98 20.03 -26.88
CA CYS A 1062 -10.09 18.58 -27.08
C CYS A 1062 -10.57 17.96 -25.76
N LEU A 1063 -11.59 17.12 -25.87
CA LEU A 1063 -12.29 16.40 -24.79
C LEU A 1063 -13.08 15.25 -25.45
N TYR A 1064 -13.66 14.32 -24.69
CA TYR A 1064 -14.30 13.11 -25.27
C TYR A 1064 -15.32 13.42 -26.39
N SER A 1065 -16.29 14.31 -26.17
CA SER A 1065 -17.28 14.71 -27.22
C SER A 1065 -16.73 15.58 -28.37
N ASN A 1066 -15.43 15.89 -28.37
CA ASN A 1066 -14.68 16.53 -29.46
C ASN A 1066 -13.28 15.89 -29.56
N SER A 1067 -13.29 14.57 -29.78
CA SER A 1067 -12.13 13.69 -29.60
C SER A 1067 -11.00 13.88 -30.60
N GLU A 1068 -11.23 14.57 -31.73
CA GLU A 1068 -10.18 15.00 -32.66
C GLU A 1068 -10.28 16.49 -33.03
N THR A 1069 -9.15 17.20 -32.93
CA THR A 1069 -9.02 18.63 -33.25
C THR A 1069 -8.50 18.86 -34.66
N LYS A 1070 -8.78 20.04 -35.23
CA LYS A 1070 -8.38 20.45 -36.60
C LYS A 1070 -6.87 20.43 -36.86
N ILE A 1071 -6.04 20.48 -35.80
CA ILE A 1071 -4.57 20.37 -35.91
C ILE A 1071 -4.04 18.93 -35.80
N GLY A 1072 -4.91 17.95 -35.56
CA GLY A 1072 -4.53 16.54 -35.38
C GLY A 1072 -4.09 16.20 -33.96
N GLY A 1073 -4.64 16.88 -32.95
CA GLY A 1073 -4.63 16.41 -31.57
C GLY A 1073 -5.83 15.50 -31.34
N ARG A 1074 -5.64 14.38 -30.65
CA ARG A 1074 -6.64 13.34 -30.39
C ARG A 1074 -6.65 12.96 -28.91
N ILE A 1075 -7.81 12.57 -28.38
CA ILE A 1075 -7.97 11.96 -27.06
C ILE A 1075 -8.36 10.46 -27.15
N SER A 1076 -8.27 9.74 -26.03
CA SER A 1076 -8.78 8.38 -25.83
C SER A 1076 -10.32 8.34 -25.73
N GLU A 1077 -10.85 7.13 -25.53
CA GLU A 1077 -12.19 6.96 -24.96
C GLU A 1077 -12.21 7.43 -23.48
N ASP A 1078 -13.42 7.60 -22.96
CA ASP A 1078 -13.80 8.07 -21.61
C ASP A 1078 -13.94 6.88 -20.62
N PHE A 1079 -13.53 7.09 -19.36
CA PHE A 1079 -13.43 6.05 -18.30
C PHE A 1079 -14.39 6.24 -17.09
N THR A 1080 -15.63 6.70 -17.31
CA THR A 1080 -16.71 6.91 -16.31
C THR A 1080 -16.78 5.98 -15.07
N ASP A 1081 -16.71 4.64 -15.22
CA ASP A 1081 -17.16 3.67 -14.19
C ASP A 1081 -16.02 2.81 -13.59
N GLY A 1082 -14.77 3.20 -13.85
CA GLY A 1082 -13.55 2.44 -13.53
C GLY A 1082 -12.36 3.29 -13.09
N TYR A 1083 -11.14 2.86 -13.45
CA TYR A 1083 -9.94 3.71 -13.37
C TYR A 1083 -9.48 4.02 -14.78
N GLY A 1084 -8.95 5.24 -14.99
CA GLY A 1084 -8.20 5.58 -16.19
C GLY A 1084 -6.99 4.66 -16.45
N PRO A 1085 -6.29 4.86 -17.57
CA PRO A 1085 -5.83 6.20 -17.93
C PRO A 1085 -6.57 6.81 -19.12
N GLU A 1086 -6.69 8.14 -19.10
CA GLU A 1086 -6.99 8.90 -20.31
C GLU A 1086 -5.72 9.44 -20.96
N GLU A 1087 -5.72 9.54 -22.29
CA GLU A 1087 -4.58 9.96 -23.10
C GLU A 1087 -4.97 11.04 -24.10
N PHE A 1088 -4.18 12.11 -24.17
CA PHE A 1088 -4.15 13.03 -25.32
C PHE A 1088 -2.83 12.89 -26.09
N MET A 1089 -2.89 12.86 -27.42
CA MET A 1089 -1.74 12.87 -28.32
C MET A 1089 -1.87 13.93 -29.42
N LEU A 1090 -0.78 14.63 -29.73
CA LEU A 1090 -0.70 15.52 -30.90
C LEU A 1090 0.58 15.27 -31.69
N LYS A 1091 0.43 14.75 -32.91
CA LYS A 1091 1.56 14.39 -33.78
C LYS A 1091 2.48 15.57 -34.13
N LYS A 1092 1.94 16.78 -34.30
CA LYS A 1092 2.71 17.99 -34.63
C LYS A 1092 2.19 19.21 -33.89
N ALA A 1093 3.00 19.77 -32.99
CA ALA A 1093 2.66 20.98 -32.28
C ALA A 1093 2.68 22.20 -33.22
N ILE A 1094 1.76 23.13 -32.99
CA ILE A 1094 1.88 24.51 -33.44
C ILE A 1094 2.50 25.34 -32.32
N LYS A 1095 3.09 26.50 -32.64
CA LYS A 1095 3.70 27.35 -31.62
C LYS A 1095 2.66 27.95 -30.67
N GLY A 1096 3.02 28.03 -29.39
CA GLY A 1096 2.17 28.61 -28.33
C GLY A 1096 2.05 27.72 -27.09
N LYS A 1097 1.12 28.10 -26.21
CA LYS A 1097 0.82 27.41 -24.94
C LYS A 1097 -0.42 26.50 -25.12
N TYR A 1098 -0.24 25.22 -24.83
CA TYR A 1098 -1.30 24.21 -24.70
C TYR A 1098 -1.69 24.10 -23.24
N LYS A 1099 -2.95 24.35 -22.86
CA LYS A 1099 -3.41 24.11 -21.48
C LYS A 1099 -3.83 22.65 -21.32
N VAL A 1100 -3.54 22.07 -20.16
CA VAL A 1100 -4.10 20.80 -19.69
C VAL A 1100 -4.97 21.11 -18.49
N LEU A 1101 -6.24 20.76 -18.61
CA LEU A 1101 -7.25 20.89 -17.58
C LEU A 1101 -7.83 19.50 -17.31
N VAL A 1102 -8.44 19.34 -16.15
CA VAL A 1102 -9.11 18.10 -15.75
C VAL A 1102 -10.43 18.50 -15.10
N ASP A 1103 -11.51 17.82 -15.45
CA ASP A 1103 -12.74 17.86 -14.66
C ASP A 1103 -12.75 16.70 -13.65
N TYR A 1104 -13.45 16.87 -12.53
CA TYR A 1104 -13.58 15.84 -11.50
C TYR A 1104 -14.97 15.87 -10.88
N TYR A 1105 -15.80 14.94 -11.33
CA TYR A 1105 -17.12 14.70 -10.76
C TYR A 1105 -16.95 13.96 -9.44
N ALA A 1106 -16.98 14.70 -8.34
CA ALA A 1106 -16.64 14.17 -7.02
C ALA A 1106 -17.67 13.15 -6.52
N ASP A 1107 -17.17 12.07 -5.91
CA ASP A 1107 -18.01 10.95 -5.55
C ASP A 1107 -19.02 11.33 -4.46
N SER A 1108 -20.32 11.16 -4.73
CA SER A 1108 -21.43 11.41 -3.79
C SER A 1108 -21.42 10.57 -2.50
N VAL A 1109 -20.37 9.76 -2.29
CA VAL A 1109 -20.18 8.85 -1.17
C VAL A 1109 -18.77 8.99 -0.63
N GLN A 1110 -18.62 9.49 0.60
CA GLN A 1110 -17.34 9.59 1.29
C GLN A 1110 -16.61 8.23 1.31
N LYS A 1111 -15.34 8.22 0.87
CA LYS A 1111 -14.51 7.02 0.75
C LYS A 1111 -13.69 6.75 2.01
N ILE A 1112 -13.66 5.47 2.40
CA ILE A 1112 -12.86 4.97 3.54
C ILE A 1112 -11.37 4.90 3.16
N SER A 1113 -11.07 4.74 1.87
CA SER A 1113 -9.72 4.58 1.31
C SER A 1113 -8.86 5.84 1.29
N GLY A 1114 -9.39 7.01 1.69
CA GLY A 1114 -8.65 8.27 1.69
C GLY A 1114 -8.93 9.13 0.46
N PRO A 1115 -8.04 10.07 0.12
CA PRO A 1115 -8.27 11.07 -0.92
C PRO A 1115 -7.95 10.55 -2.33
N THR A 1116 -8.62 11.11 -3.33
CA THR A 1116 -8.34 10.85 -4.74
C THR A 1116 -7.00 11.47 -5.13
N ILE A 1117 -6.12 10.68 -5.76
CA ILE A 1117 -4.78 11.08 -6.21
C ILE A 1117 -4.66 10.87 -7.71
N LEU A 1118 -4.50 11.99 -8.41
CA LEU A 1118 -4.31 12.09 -9.85
C LEU A 1118 -2.82 12.18 -10.19
N LYS A 1119 -2.28 11.16 -10.86
CA LYS A 1119 -0.96 11.19 -11.51
C LYS A 1119 -1.12 11.78 -12.90
N VAL A 1120 -0.39 12.86 -13.21
CA VAL A 1120 -0.41 13.46 -14.55
C VAL A 1120 1.00 13.42 -15.15
N SER A 1121 1.14 12.75 -16.29
CA SER A 1121 2.40 12.60 -17.03
C SER A 1121 2.35 13.33 -18.36
N MET A 1122 3.01 14.48 -18.43
CA MET A 1122 3.16 15.28 -19.65
C MET A 1122 4.48 14.93 -20.36
N TYR A 1123 4.41 14.74 -21.67
CA TYR A 1123 5.54 14.42 -22.52
C TYR A 1123 5.67 15.44 -23.66
N THR A 1124 6.89 15.93 -23.91
CA THR A 1124 7.24 16.49 -25.23
C THR A 1124 8.12 15.52 -25.99
N ASN A 1125 7.99 15.47 -27.31
CA ASN A 1125 8.79 14.62 -28.20
C ASN A 1125 8.71 13.12 -27.85
N TYR A 1126 7.55 12.65 -27.41
CA TYR A 1126 7.31 11.24 -27.08
C TYR A 1126 7.69 10.31 -28.25
N GLY A 1127 8.38 9.22 -27.95
CA GLY A 1127 8.89 8.26 -28.94
C GLY A 1127 10.12 8.73 -29.74
N LYS A 1128 10.77 9.84 -29.34
CA LYS A 1128 11.98 10.37 -30.00
C LYS A 1128 13.19 10.32 -29.09
N ALA A 1129 14.39 10.49 -29.67
CA ALA A 1129 15.65 10.52 -28.92
C ALA A 1129 15.80 11.72 -27.95
N ASN A 1130 14.96 12.75 -28.11
CA ASN A 1130 14.87 13.94 -27.26
C ASN A 1130 13.53 14.02 -26.49
N GLU A 1131 12.94 12.87 -26.17
CA GLU A 1131 11.75 12.76 -25.32
C GLU A 1131 11.99 13.36 -23.92
N VAL A 1132 11.00 14.06 -23.40
CA VAL A 1132 11.01 14.66 -22.05
C VAL A 1132 9.70 14.33 -21.36
N LYS A 1133 9.75 13.53 -20.27
CA LYS A 1133 8.63 13.27 -19.35
C LYS A 1133 8.72 14.18 -18.14
N LYS A 1134 7.63 14.84 -17.76
CA LYS A 1134 7.44 15.50 -16.46
C LYS A 1134 6.14 14.98 -15.85
N THR A 1135 6.21 14.53 -14.60
CA THR A 1135 5.08 13.96 -13.87
C THR A 1135 4.84 14.73 -12.58
N ILE A 1136 3.58 14.91 -12.22
CA ILE A 1136 3.12 15.38 -10.92
C ILE A 1136 2.07 14.43 -10.35
N THR A 1137 1.80 14.62 -9.07
CA THR A 1137 0.63 14.07 -8.37
C THR A 1137 -0.16 15.23 -7.78
N VAL A 1138 -1.46 15.25 -8.02
CA VAL A 1138 -2.42 16.22 -7.48
C VAL A 1138 -3.42 15.47 -6.62
N ARG A 1139 -3.87 16.08 -5.52
CA ARG A 1139 -4.95 15.53 -4.69
C ARG A 1139 -6.25 16.22 -5.06
N LEU A 1140 -7.31 15.44 -5.23
CA LEU A 1140 -8.63 15.95 -5.58
C LEU A 1140 -9.54 15.77 -4.36
N ASP A 1141 -9.98 16.90 -3.78
CA ASP A 1141 -10.70 16.96 -2.49
C ASP A 1141 -12.15 17.44 -2.63
N LYS A 1142 -12.53 18.02 -3.78
CA LYS A 1142 -13.84 18.60 -4.10
C LYS A 1142 -14.08 18.51 -5.62
N GLU A 1143 -15.34 18.62 -6.01
CA GLU A 1143 -15.78 18.87 -7.39
C GLU A 1143 -15.23 20.24 -7.85
N GLU A 1144 -14.52 20.32 -8.99
CA GLU A 1144 -13.90 21.55 -9.52
C GLU A 1144 -13.82 21.51 -11.06
N ASP A 1145 -14.84 22.07 -11.73
CA ASP A 1145 -14.92 22.21 -13.19
C ASP A 1145 -13.64 22.83 -13.80
N ASP A 1146 -13.17 22.31 -14.93
CA ASP A 1146 -12.11 22.92 -15.76
C ASP A 1146 -10.77 23.22 -15.00
N MET A 1147 -10.40 22.44 -13.97
CA MET A 1147 -9.21 22.67 -13.15
C MET A 1147 -7.89 22.61 -13.99
N GLU A 1148 -7.23 23.76 -14.20
CA GLU A 1148 -5.94 23.82 -14.92
C GLU A 1148 -4.80 23.15 -14.11
N ILE A 1149 -4.40 21.96 -14.55
CA ILE A 1149 -3.27 21.18 -14.01
C ILE A 1149 -1.92 21.77 -14.41
N GLY A 1150 -1.81 22.30 -15.63
CA GLY A 1150 -0.56 22.81 -16.18
C GLY A 1150 -0.62 23.06 -17.68
N SER A 1151 0.54 23.21 -18.31
CA SER A 1151 0.61 23.55 -19.73
C SER A 1151 1.94 23.20 -20.39
N LEU A 1152 1.93 23.06 -21.73
CA LEU A 1152 3.11 22.82 -22.55
C LEU A 1152 3.35 23.96 -23.55
N ILE A 1153 4.61 24.35 -23.79
CA ILE A 1153 4.99 25.53 -24.57
C ILE A 1153 5.94 25.18 -25.73
N PHE A 1154 5.54 25.50 -26.97
CA PHE A 1154 6.23 25.11 -28.22
C PHE A 1154 6.72 26.28 -29.07
#